data_AF-A0A1H8EVL1-F1
#
_entry.id   AF-A0A1H8EVL1-F1
#
_cell.length_a   1.000
_cell.length_b   1.000
_cell.length_c   1.000
_cell.angle_alpha   90.00
_cell.angle_beta   90.00
_cell.angle_gamma   90.00
#
_symmetry.space_group_name_H-M   'P 1'
#
loop_
_entity.id
_entity.type
_entity.pdbx_description
1 polymer ?
#
loop_
_entity_poly.entity_id
_entity_poly.type
_entity_poly.pdbx_seq_one_letter_code
_entity_poly.pdbx_strand_id
1 'polypeptide(L)'
;MSKPSSAIQFLLLAALPFGAATAADFTIGGSSSTAQSLGNNQTGSVTSSGALSVNGSTVAVTITGNNATVNNLGSIKQTGSGRVIRDNSGVSNLVVNNGSTTNSSALMQAADADVIQMAKAGATVILNNYGAMISLNASAGGAQAVDFSSVTGANVVNNYAGGLLQATDADAVRPGLNGVVRNAGTIRAINAKADGDGVDAQANTGVQVFNLPAGLIEGGRHGITGGQADAASNFAIFVENSAGGVIQGLNGSGINLDGFNGKQSATIINHGTITGRGLTGDGDGIDADGIAYLTNTGIIRSLNAYSAAGDGWAYSEGISVGGGTITNSGTIEGLVTAGNTNAVGRGITLAGNDITSGALKGSREGLYANATITNQSGGLIRGQSDAAIVVSGAASGYTVTIYNHTGASIVGGGASSAAIKGNADNTVIVTGGIINGSSSGKAIELGSGVNSVTITGGTINGSINGGSGGQNTLVVNGSFAYDGAISNFNKVEVQGGDVTFSGVSSYTGATVLSGGKLTLDGAQRLSAESELILNGGTLRLTNAGADGQAFASLSLNADSSVLLGGSSLTFGALGAVVNGATLSFTEAASGSYAFRLLGNYSSDAEFLQLVGATHINGLGATYSFDGTYTRVAAVPEPATYAMLFAGLVLVGVAARRRTKV
;
A
#
# COMPACT_ATOMS: atom_id res chain seq x y z
N MET A 1 -85.56 56.13 -35.47
CA MET A 1 -84.24 55.68 -35.97
C MET A 1 -83.18 56.23 -35.00
N SER A 2 -82.81 55.52 -33.93
CA SER A 2 -81.84 54.42 -33.86
C SER A 2 -80.37 54.86 -33.99
N LYS A 3 -79.68 55.12 -32.88
CA LYS A 3 -78.52 54.35 -32.36
C LYS A 3 -77.87 55.05 -31.14
N PRO A 4 -77.17 54.29 -30.27
CA PRO A 4 -77.07 54.58 -28.84
C PRO A 4 -75.69 55.06 -28.38
N SER A 5 -75.71 55.57 -27.16
CA SER A 5 -74.60 55.96 -26.30
C SER A 5 -73.58 54.85 -26.05
N SER A 6 -72.29 55.20 -26.16
CA SER A 6 -71.15 54.38 -25.74
C SER A 6 -70.98 54.48 -24.23
N ALA A 7 -71.10 53.35 -23.53
CA ALA A 7 -70.69 53.18 -22.15
C ALA A 7 -69.27 52.58 -22.12
N ILE A 8 -68.31 53.35 -21.62
CA ILE A 8 -66.99 52.84 -21.27
C ILE A 8 -67.12 52.18 -19.90
N GLN A 9 -67.05 50.85 -19.89
CA GLN A 9 -67.08 50.03 -18.69
C GLN A 9 -65.62 49.74 -18.27
N PHE A 10 -65.19 50.36 -17.17
CA PHE A 10 -63.94 50.07 -16.49
C PHE A 10 -64.02 48.65 -15.91
N LEU A 11 -63.25 47.70 -16.45
CA LEU A 11 -63.09 46.37 -15.88
C LEU A 11 -61.97 46.44 -14.82
N LEU A 12 -62.37 46.60 -13.56
CA LEU A 12 -61.47 46.51 -12.41
C LEU A 12 -61.13 45.04 -12.17
N LEU A 13 -60.00 44.59 -12.73
CA LEU A 13 -59.44 43.27 -12.47
C LEU A 13 -58.83 43.28 -11.06
N ALA A 14 -59.50 42.64 -10.10
CA ALA A 14 -58.97 42.43 -8.77
C ALA A 14 -57.73 41.54 -8.84
N ALA A 15 -56.55 42.14 -8.74
CA ALA A 15 -55.31 41.44 -8.49
C ALA A 15 -55.36 40.88 -7.06
N LEU A 16 -55.65 39.59 -6.93
CA LEU A 16 -55.45 38.84 -5.69
C LEU A 16 -53.97 38.93 -5.30
N PRO A 17 -53.62 39.37 -4.08
CA PRO A 17 -52.24 39.35 -3.64
C PRO A 17 -51.78 37.91 -3.54
N PHE A 18 -50.73 37.55 -4.28
CA PHE A 18 -49.93 36.37 -4.00
C PHE A 18 -49.48 36.49 -2.54
N GLY A 19 -50.02 35.64 -1.67
CA GLY A 19 -49.64 35.60 -0.26
C GLY A 19 -48.15 35.33 -0.17
N ALA A 20 -47.39 36.35 0.25
CA ALA A 20 -46.00 36.17 0.63
C ALA A 20 -45.97 35.13 1.77
N ALA A 21 -45.16 34.09 1.63
CA ALA A 21 -44.96 33.11 2.69
C ALA A 21 -44.43 33.82 3.94
N THR A 22 -45.22 33.84 5.00
CA THR A 22 -44.80 34.37 6.31
C THR A 22 -44.18 33.24 7.11
N ALA A 23 -43.06 33.51 7.80
CA ALA A 23 -42.39 32.52 8.63
C ALA A 23 -43.26 32.14 9.83
N ALA A 24 -43.73 30.89 9.88
CA ALA A 24 -44.53 30.32 10.97
C ALA A 24 -44.31 28.79 11.04
N ASP A 25 -44.64 28.20 12.19
CA ASP A 25 -44.83 26.75 12.27
C ASP A 25 -45.86 26.30 11.22
N PHE A 26 -45.66 25.13 10.62
CA PHE A 26 -46.63 24.57 9.69
C PHE A 26 -46.82 23.06 9.88
N THR A 27 -47.99 22.56 9.52
CA THR A 27 -48.28 21.13 9.46
C THR A 27 -49.06 20.81 8.18
N ILE A 28 -48.55 19.88 7.37
CA ILE A 28 -49.15 19.43 6.11
C ILE A 28 -49.69 18.00 6.31
N GLY A 29 -51.01 17.88 6.40
CA GLY A 29 -51.76 16.63 6.57
C GLY A 29 -52.18 15.93 5.27
N GLY A 30 -52.24 16.69 4.17
CA GLY A 30 -52.64 16.24 2.83
C GLY A 30 -51.82 16.94 1.75
N SER A 31 -52.39 17.15 0.56
CA SER A 31 -51.67 17.82 -0.54
C SER A 31 -51.59 19.35 -0.35
N SER A 32 -50.42 19.93 -0.59
CA SER A 32 -50.16 21.36 -0.62
C SER A 32 -49.19 21.68 -1.75
N SER A 33 -49.36 22.83 -2.40
CA SER A 33 -48.42 23.36 -3.39
C SER A 33 -47.85 24.73 -3.01
N THR A 34 -48.11 25.17 -1.78
CA THR A 34 -47.66 26.47 -1.27
C THR A 34 -46.30 26.32 -0.61
N ALA A 35 -45.31 27.06 -1.09
CA ALA A 35 -43.99 27.13 -0.47
C ALA A 35 -44.08 27.60 1.00
N GLN A 36 -43.20 27.05 1.83
CA GLN A 36 -43.16 27.30 3.28
C GLN A 36 -41.89 28.07 3.67
N SER A 37 -41.93 28.73 4.83
CA SER A 37 -40.76 29.40 5.43
C SER A 37 -40.73 29.16 6.94
N LEU A 38 -39.54 28.91 7.49
CA LEU A 38 -39.30 28.76 8.93
C LEU A 38 -38.33 29.83 9.44
N GLY A 39 -38.74 30.52 10.50
CA GLY A 39 -37.97 31.48 11.27
C GLY A 39 -37.43 30.88 12.58
N ASN A 40 -37.14 31.75 13.55
CA ASN A 40 -36.47 31.34 14.79
C ASN A 40 -37.34 30.40 15.63
N ASN A 41 -36.77 29.25 16.03
CA ASN A 41 -37.39 28.23 16.88
C ASN A 41 -38.67 27.61 16.30
N GLN A 42 -38.87 27.70 14.98
CA GLN A 42 -40.08 27.20 14.33
C GLN A 42 -39.90 25.76 13.83
N THR A 43 -41.01 25.03 13.76
CA THR A 43 -41.09 23.66 13.28
C THR A 43 -42.05 23.52 12.10
N GLY A 44 -41.54 22.98 11.01
CA GLY A 44 -42.33 22.55 9.86
C GLY A 44 -42.53 21.04 9.87
N SER A 45 -43.77 20.58 9.75
CA SER A 45 -44.10 19.14 9.75
C SER A 45 -44.89 18.73 8.51
N VAL A 46 -44.49 17.63 7.88
CA VAL A 46 -45.28 16.93 6.84
C VAL A 46 -45.59 15.54 7.37
N THR A 47 -46.88 15.25 7.56
CA THR A 47 -47.34 13.95 8.08
C THR A 47 -47.13 12.82 7.07
N SER A 48 -47.31 11.56 7.46
CA SER A 48 -47.16 10.41 6.54
C SER A 48 -48.13 10.42 5.36
N SER A 49 -49.29 11.08 5.49
CA SER A 49 -50.23 11.31 4.39
C SER A 49 -50.04 12.67 3.69
N GLY A 50 -49.13 13.50 4.20
CA GLY A 50 -48.86 14.84 3.71
C GLY A 50 -47.98 14.84 2.45
N ALA A 51 -48.27 15.77 1.55
CA ALA A 51 -47.48 16.01 0.36
C ALA A 51 -47.34 17.51 0.08
N LEU A 52 -46.13 18.05 0.19
CA LEU A 52 -45.79 19.40 -0.29
C LEU A 52 -45.15 19.27 -1.67
N SER A 53 -45.74 19.86 -2.71
CA SER A 53 -45.23 19.81 -4.09
C SER A 53 -45.20 21.21 -4.70
N VAL A 54 -44.00 21.81 -4.77
CA VAL A 54 -43.78 23.17 -5.26
C VAL A 54 -43.13 23.13 -6.65
N ASN A 55 -43.56 24.01 -7.56
CA ASN A 55 -43.03 24.12 -8.93
C ASN A 55 -42.36 25.50 -9.13
N GLY A 56 -41.75 25.73 -10.28
CA GLY A 56 -41.04 26.94 -10.65
C GLY A 56 -39.66 26.99 -10.02
N SER A 57 -39.15 28.19 -9.79
CA SER A 57 -37.85 28.44 -9.15
C SER A 57 -37.95 28.61 -7.62
N THR A 58 -39.16 28.57 -7.06
CA THR A 58 -39.38 28.78 -5.62
C THR A 58 -38.92 27.56 -4.83
N VAL A 59 -38.20 27.82 -3.72
CA VAL A 59 -37.78 26.80 -2.75
C VAL A 59 -39.00 26.26 -2.02
N ALA A 60 -39.09 24.95 -1.82
CA ALA A 60 -40.25 24.36 -1.14
C ALA A 60 -40.32 24.73 0.35
N VAL A 61 -39.20 24.70 1.07
CA VAL A 61 -39.07 25.15 2.46
C VAL A 61 -37.84 26.06 2.59
N THR A 62 -38.07 27.35 2.82
CA THR A 62 -37.00 28.33 3.07
C THR A 62 -36.69 28.42 4.56
N ILE A 63 -35.42 28.35 4.95
CA ILE A 63 -35.00 28.51 6.34
C ILE A 63 -34.39 29.89 6.52
N THR A 64 -34.91 30.66 7.49
CA THR A 64 -34.53 32.07 7.72
C THR A 64 -34.13 32.36 9.17
N GLY A 65 -34.43 31.46 10.11
CA GLY A 65 -34.11 31.66 11.53
C GLY A 65 -33.44 30.45 12.19
N ASN A 66 -32.79 30.72 13.30
CA ASN A 66 -32.04 29.76 14.10
C ASN A 66 -32.95 28.75 14.80
N ASN A 67 -32.41 27.58 15.13
CA ASN A 67 -33.11 26.49 15.82
C ASN A 67 -34.39 26.02 15.09
N ALA A 68 -34.45 26.19 13.77
CA ALA A 68 -35.57 25.68 12.98
C ALA A 68 -35.50 24.16 12.87
N THR A 69 -36.67 23.50 12.82
CA THR A 69 -36.78 22.05 12.63
C THR A 69 -37.70 21.71 11.47
N VAL A 70 -37.27 20.82 10.57
CA VAL A 70 -38.11 20.25 9.50
C VAL A 70 -38.31 18.76 9.76
N ASN A 71 -39.56 18.33 9.92
CA ASN A 71 -39.95 16.93 10.10
C ASN A 71 -40.78 16.47 8.90
N ASN A 72 -40.22 15.60 8.07
CA ASN A 72 -40.94 14.99 6.95
C ASN A 72 -41.19 13.51 7.21
N LEU A 73 -42.45 13.12 7.33
CA LEU A 73 -42.89 11.72 7.33
C LEU A 73 -43.60 11.33 6.02
N GLY A 74 -43.92 12.30 5.17
CA GLY A 74 -44.60 12.12 3.88
C GLY A 74 -43.69 12.50 2.72
N SER A 75 -44.15 13.37 1.82
CA SER A 75 -43.34 13.84 0.69
C SER A 75 -43.17 15.36 0.63
N ILE A 76 -41.95 15.82 0.35
CA ILE A 76 -41.64 17.20 -0.05
C ILE A 76 -40.96 17.15 -1.42
N LYS A 77 -41.59 17.76 -2.43
CA LYS A 77 -41.11 17.75 -3.80
C LYS A 77 -40.95 19.17 -4.32
N GLN A 78 -39.83 19.43 -4.97
CA GLN A 78 -39.64 20.58 -5.85
C GLN A 78 -39.57 20.05 -7.28
N THR A 79 -40.57 20.37 -8.10
CA THR A 79 -40.76 19.78 -9.44
C THR A 79 -40.29 20.68 -10.58
N GLY A 80 -39.66 21.81 -10.27
CA GLY A 80 -39.06 22.75 -11.21
C GLY A 80 -37.56 22.90 -10.95
N SER A 81 -37.07 24.14 -10.91
CA SER A 81 -35.65 24.48 -10.71
C SER A 81 -35.31 25.00 -9.31
N GLY A 82 -36.29 25.00 -8.40
CA GLY A 82 -36.09 25.36 -7.00
C GLY A 82 -35.56 24.19 -6.18
N ARG A 83 -35.07 24.48 -4.97
CA ARG A 83 -34.59 23.46 -4.01
C ARG A 83 -35.71 22.97 -3.09
N VAL A 84 -35.54 21.79 -2.50
CA VAL A 84 -36.51 21.32 -1.47
C VAL A 84 -36.34 22.11 -0.17
N ILE A 85 -35.13 22.16 0.38
CA ILE A 85 -34.79 22.98 1.55
C ILE A 85 -33.63 23.91 1.18
N ARG A 86 -33.71 25.18 1.57
CA ARG A 86 -32.60 26.13 1.41
C ARG A 86 -32.45 27.00 2.64
N ASP A 87 -31.23 27.04 3.18
CA ASP A 87 -30.74 28.14 4.00
C ASP A 87 -29.79 29.02 3.16
N ASN A 88 -30.11 30.31 3.08
CA ASN A 88 -29.24 31.32 2.49
C ASN A 88 -29.00 32.51 3.44
N SER A 89 -29.34 32.34 4.71
CA SER A 89 -29.24 33.33 5.79
C SER A 89 -28.10 33.02 6.76
N GLY A 90 -27.64 31.76 6.83
CA GLY A 90 -26.56 31.34 7.73
C GLY A 90 -27.09 30.98 9.11
N VAL A 91 -28.14 30.16 9.15
CA VAL A 91 -28.80 29.84 10.41
C VAL A 91 -27.98 28.86 11.23
N SER A 92 -28.12 28.98 12.55
CA SER A 92 -27.56 28.02 13.50
C SER A 92 -28.63 27.02 13.96
N ASN A 93 -28.20 25.78 14.17
CA ASN A 93 -28.91 24.66 14.77
C ASN A 93 -30.15 24.23 13.96
N LEU A 94 -30.06 24.22 12.63
CA LEU A 94 -31.09 23.61 11.81
C LEU A 94 -31.10 22.09 12.05
N VAL A 95 -32.28 21.52 12.29
CA VAL A 95 -32.48 20.06 12.30
C VAL A 95 -33.43 19.67 11.18
N VAL A 96 -33.04 18.71 10.36
CA VAL A 96 -33.88 18.16 9.29
C VAL A 96 -34.01 16.66 9.51
N ASN A 97 -35.24 16.18 9.64
CA ASN A 97 -35.59 14.77 9.78
C ASN A 97 -36.41 14.34 8.57
N ASN A 98 -35.84 13.50 7.70
CA ASN A 98 -36.55 12.85 6.60
C ASN A 98 -36.83 11.39 6.95
N GLY A 99 -38.03 11.14 7.45
CA GLY A 99 -38.46 9.86 8.00
C GLY A 99 -38.19 9.74 9.50
N SER A 100 -38.29 8.51 10.00
CA SER A 100 -38.01 8.14 11.38
C SER A 100 -37.64 6.67 11.47
N THR A 101 -37.26 6.20 12.66
CA THR A 101 -37.02 4.76 12.92
C THR A 101 -38.22 3.87 12.58
N THR A 102 -39.44 4.41 12.54
CA THR A 102 -40.67 3.70 12.18
C THR A 102 -41.23 4.10 10.81
N ASN A 103 -40.54 4.96 10.05
CA ASN A 103 -40.98 5.41 8.73
C ASN A 103 -39.78 5.68 7.80
N SER A 104 -39.50 4.72 6.92
CA SER A 104 -38.52 4.81 5.84
C SER A 104 -39.11 5.21 4.48
N SER A 105 -40.42 5.51 4.42
CA SER A 105 -41.12 5.87 3.17
C SER A 105 -41.09 7.37 2.87
N ALA A 106 -40.59 8.20 3.80
CA ALA A 106 -40.51 9.64 3.62
C ALA A 106 -39.62 10.00 2.42
N LEU A 107 -40.06 10.99 1.63
CA LEU A 107 -39.37 11.40 0.40
C LEU A 107 -39.14 12.92 0.39
N MET A 108 -37.90 13.32 0.16
CA MET A 108 -37.57 14.65 -0.34
C MET A 108 -37.00 14.52 -1.75
N GLN A 109 -37.54 15.26 -2.72
CA GLN A 109 -37.11 15.15 -4.11
C GLN A 109 -37.04 16.49 -4.81
N ALA A 110 -35.94 16.76 -5.49
CA ALA A 110 -35.77 17.93 -6.35
C ALA A 110 -35.63 17.48 -7.81
N ALA A 111 -36.32 18.16 -8.73
CA ALA A 111 -36.28 17.83 -10.15
C ALA A 111 -34.97 18.30 -10.81
N ASP A 112 -34.48 19.49 -10.45
CA ASP A 112 -33.35 20.11 -11.16
C ASP A 112 -32.52 21.08 -10.28
N ALA A 113 -32.44 20.79 -8.98
CA ALA A 113 -31.63 21.54 -8.02
C ALA A 113 -31.32 20.66 -6.80
N ASP A 114 -30.56 21.18 -5.84
CA ASP A 114 -30.25 20.43 -4.63
C ASP A 114 -31.52 20.07 -3.83
N VAL A 115 -31.54 18.90 -3.20
CA VAL A 115 -32.62 18.60 -2.25
C VAL A 115 -32.46 19.50 -1.03
N ILE A 116 -31.27 19.55 -0.42
CA ILE A 116 -30.96 20.52 0.63
C ILE A 116 -29.67 21.28 0.31
N GLN A 117 -29.71 22.60 0.44
CA GLN A 117 -28.51 23.45 0.38
C GLN A 117 -28.42 24.36 1.60
N MET A 118 -27.22 24.39 2.21
CA MET A 118 -26.82 25.35 3.24
C MET A 118 -25.75 26.27 2.64
N ALA A 119 -26.13 27.48 2.25
CA ALA A 119 -25.33 28.31 1.34
C ALA A 119 -24.45 29.36 2.04
N LYS A 120 -24.23 29.25 3.36
CA LYS A 120 -23.55 30.29 4.15
C LYS A 120 -22.54 29.72 5.14
N ALA A 121 -21.39 30.40 5.22
CA ALA A 121 -20.41 30.17 6.27
C ALA A 121 -21.03 30.40 7.66
N GLY A 122 -20.56 29.66 8.65
CA GLY A 122 -21.06 29.70 10.02
C GLY A 122 -22.41 29.00 10.27
N ALA A 123 -23.14 28.60 9.21
CA ALA A 123 -24.36 27.83 9.38
C ALA A 123 -24.09 26.51 10.13
N THR A 124 -25.08 25.99 10.86
CA THR A 124 -24.98 24.66 11.46
C THR A 124 -26.23 23.84 11.20
N VAL A 125 -26.03 22.55 10.92
CA VAL A 125 -27.10 21.64 10.49
C VAL A 125 -26.87 20.22 10.97
N ILE A 126 -27.94 19.57 11.41
CA ILE A 126 -28.02 18.12 11.58
C ILE A 126 -29.10 17.59 10.63
N LEU A 127 -28.69 16.77 9.68
CA LEU A 127 -29.58 16.07 8.76
C LEU A 127 -29.68 14.59 9.18
N ASN A 128 -30.90 14.13 9.43
CA ASN A 128 -31.23 12.74 9.72
C ASN A 128 -32.12 12.19 8.60
N ASN A 129 -31.60 11.22 7.85
CA ASN A 129 -32.32 10.58 6.76
C ASN A 129 -32.58 9.10 7.06
N TYR A 130 -33.86 8.75 7.20
CA TYR A 130 -34.37 7.38 7.27
C TYR A 130 -35.11 6.97 5.99
N GLY A 131 -35.56 7.96 5.21
CA GLY A 131 -36.24 7.77 3.93
C GLY A 131 -35.33 8.03 2.73
N ALA A 132 -35.87 8.66 1.68
CA ALA A 132 -35.13 8.99 0.48
C ALA A 132 -35.00 10.50 0.27
N MET A 133 -33.79 10.96 -0.06
CA MET A 133 -33.50 12.29 -0.59
C MET A 133 -32.91 12.13 -1.98
N ILE A 134 -33.63 12.59 -3.00
CA ILE A 134 -33.28 12.33 -4.41
C ILE A 134 -33.20 13.64 -5.20
N SER A 135 -32.02 13.96 -5.70
CA SER A 135 -31.83 14.97 -6.76
C SER A 135 -31.89 14.28 -8.12
N LEU A 136 -32.87 14.65 -8.95
CA LEU A 136 -33.04 14.10 -10.30
C LEU A 136 -32.16 14.80 -11.33
N ASN A 137 -31.78 16.06 -11.08
CA ASN A 137 -30.84 16.87 -11.87
C ASN A 137 -31.08 16.80 -13.40
N ALA A 138 -32.32 17.06 -13.85
CA ALA A 138 -32.70 16.90 -15.25
C ALA A 138 -31.85 17.71 -16.26
N SER A 139 -31.25 18.82 -15.83
CA SER A 139 -30.34 19.66 -16.63
C SER A 139 -28.90 19.19 -16.64
N ALA A 140 -28.52 18.24 -15.75
CA ALA A 140 -27.14 17.93 -15.41
C ALA A 140 -26.35 19.18 -14.96
N GLY A 141 -27.00 20.09 -14.22
CA GLY A 141 -26.44 21.35 -13.72
C GLY A 141 -25.62 21.23 -12.43
N GLY A 142 -25.36 20.01 -11.96
CA GLY A 142 -24.60 19.73 -10.73
C GLY A 142 -25.42 19.87 -9.46
N ALA A 143 -26.58 19.21 -9.37
CA ALA A 143 -27.47 19.27 -8.22
C ALA A 143 -27.31 18.09 -7.25
N GLN A 144 -26.94 18.35 -6.00
CA GLN A 144 -26.65 17.32 -4.98
C GLN A 144 -27.92 16.85 -4.25
N ALA A 145 -27.87 15.67 -3.60
CA ALA A 145 -28.85 15.37 -2.56
C ALA A 145 -28.61 16.24 -1.31
N VAL A 146 -27.34 16.47 -0.97
CA VAL A 146 -26.93 17.31 0.16
C VAL A 146 -25.78 18.21 -0.27
N ASP A 147 -26.00 19.53 -0.27
CA ASP A 147 -24.95 20.53 -0.53
C ASP A 147 -24.71 21.41 0.71
N PHE A 148 -23.69 21.04 1.47
CA PHE A 148 -23.16 21.80 2.62
C PHE A 148 -21.78 22.38 2.33
N SER A 149 -21.35 22.44 1.06
CA SER A 149 -20.00 22.87 0.65
C SER A 149 -19.58 24.22 1.22
N SER A 150 -20.53 25.15 1.39
CA SER A 150 -20.29 26.51 1.90
C SER A 150 -20.29 26.62 3.44
N VAL A 151 -20.57 25.52 4.15
CA VAL A 151 -20.75 25.53 5.61
C VAL A 151 -19.41 25.44 6.31
N THR A 152 -19.17 26.36 7.26
CA THR A 152 -17.97 26.33 8.13
C THR A 152 -18.27 26.02 9.59
N GLY A 153 -19.55 26.03 9.97
CA GLY A 153 -20.00 25.58 11.29
C GLY A 153 -20.24 24.06 11.33
N ALA A 154 -20.69 23.56 12.50
CA ALA A 154 -20.99 22.14 12.68
C ALA A 154 -22.05 21.65 11.67
N ASN A 155 -21.68 20.67 10.85
CA ASN A 155 -22.57 20.07 9.86
C ASN A 155 -22.47 18.54 9.91
N VAL A 156 -23.61 17.87 10.08
CA VAL A 156 -23.69 16.42 10.25
C VAL A 156 -24.75 15.84 9.33
N VAL A 157 -24.38 14.81 8.58
CA VAL A 157 -25.28 14.01 7.73
C VAL A 157 -25.35 12.60 8.32
N ASN A 158 -26.51 12.20 8.82
CA ASN A 158 -26.79 10.85 9.28
C ASN A 158 -27.73 10.18 8.29
N ASN A 159 -27.22 9.26 7.48
CA ASN A 159 -28.02 8.37 6.63
C ASN A 159 -28.19 7.02 7.34
N TYR A 160 -29.37 6.79 7.90
CA TYR A 160 -29.66 5.59 8.69
C TYR A 160 -29.90 4.36 7.79
N ALA A 161 -29.94 3.18 8.40
CA ALA A 161 -30.18 1.93 7.68
C ALA A 161 -31.49 2.01 6.86
N GLY A 162 -31.41 1.64 5.57
CA GLY A 162 -32.50 1.77 4.60
C GLY A 162 -32.69 3.18 4.01
N GLY A 163 -32.02 4.19 4.55
CA GLY A 163 -32.02 5.55 4.01
C GLY A 163 -31.26 5.64 2.69
N LEU A 164 -31.75 6.48 1.78
CA LEU A 164 -31.16 6.77 0.48
C LEU A 164 -30.84 8.27 0.34
N LEU A 165 -29.58 8.60 0.07
CA LEU A 165 -29.16 9.89 -0.46
C LEU A 165 -28.68 9.67 -1.89
N GLN A 166 -29.35 10.26 -2.87
CA GLN A 166 -29.06 10.03 -4.27
C GLN A 166 -29.03 11.31 -5.10
N ALA A 167 -28.03 11.46 -5.95
CA ALA A 167 -27.98 12.47 -6.99
C ALA A 167 -27.73 11.83 -8.36
N THR A 168 -28.26 12.45 -9.41
CA THR A 168 -27.98 12.10 -10.81
C THR A 168 -27.00 13.11 -11.41
N ASP A 169 -25.95 12.68 -12.13
CA ASP A 169 -24.96 13.54 -12.81
C ASP A 169 -24.40 14.65 -11.90
N ALA A 170 -24.17 14.31 -10.63
CA ALA A 170 -23.70 15.20 -9.58
C ALA A 170 -23.29 14.37 -8.36
N ASP A 171 -22.53 14.99 -7.45
CA ASP A 171 -22.18 14.36 -6.19
C ASP A 171 -23.43 14.14 -5.33
N ALA A 172 -23.49 13.02 -4.61
CA ALA A 172 -24.64 12.80 -3.73
C ALA A 172 -24.57 13.71 -2.50
N VAL A 173 -23.39 13.80 -1.87
CA VAL A 173 -23.17 14.57 -0.63
C VAL A 173 -21.91 15.40 -0.75
N ARG A 174 -22.03 16.72 -0.52
CA ARG A 174 -20.91 17.64 -0.32
C ARG A 174 -20.90 18.17 1.12
N PRO A 175 -20.09 17.61 2.03
CA PRO A 175 -19.97 18.12 3.39
C PRO A 175 -19.26 19.49 3.43
N GLY A 176 -19.50 20.24 4.52
CA GLY A 176 -18.79 21.48 4.80
C GLY A 176 -17.45 21.25 5.51
N LEU A 177 -16.78 22.33 5.91
CA LEU A 177 -15.56 22.28 6.73
C LEU A 177 -15.82 21.48 8.02
N ASN A 178 -14.92 20.55 8.36
CA ASN A 178 -15.06 19.63 9.48
C ASN A 178 -16.37 18.81 9.50
N GLY A 179 -17.02 18.65 8.34
CA GLY A 179 -18.30 17.98 8.22
C GLY A 179 -18.21 16.49 8.57
N VAL A 180 -19.30 15.96 9.14
CA VAL A 180 -19.37 14.54 9.52
C VAL A 180 -20.46 13.84 8.73
N VAL A 181 -20.08 12.80 7.98
CA VAL A 181 -21.00 11.92 7.25
C VAL A 181 -21.02 10.56 7.94
N ARG A 182 -22.19 10.12 8.40
CA ARG A 182 -22.44 8.78 8.96
C ARG A 182 -23.41 8.04 8.07
N ASN A 183 -22.97 6.96 7.46
CA ASN A 183 -23.77 6.19 6.52
C ASN A 183 -23.95 4.75 6.98
N ALA A 184 -25.18 4.36 7.31
CA ALA A 184 -25.63 2.97 7.45
C ALA A 184 -26.62 2.56 6.34
N GLY A 185 -27.00 3.50 5.47
CA GLY A 185 -27.85 3.27 4.30
C GLY A 185 -27.07 3.33 3.00
N THR A 186 -27.66 3.92 1.97
CA THR A 186 -27.03 4.12 0.65
C THR A 186 -26.81 5.60 0.38
N ILE A 187 -25.57 5.97 0.05
CA ILE A 187 -25.20 7.22 -0.61
C ILE A 187 -24.77 6.87 -2.03
N ARG A 188 -25.43 7.48 -3.03
CA ARG A 188 -25.25 7.10 -4.43
C ARG A 188 -25.25 8.30 -5.37
N ALA A 189 -24.17 8.47 -6.13
CA ALA A 189 -24.20 9.26 -7.36
C ALA A 189 -24.45 8.34 -8.57
N ILE A 190 -25.52 8.59 -9.31
CA ILE A 190 -25.84 7.89 -10.55
C ILE A 190 -25.42 8.78 -11.70
N ASN A 191 -24.56 8.31 -12.58
CA ASN A 191 -24.13 9.12 -13.71
C ASN A 191 -24.60 8.52 -15.04
N ALA A 192 -25.12 9.37 -15.92
CA ALA A 192 -25.11 9.13 -17.36
C ALA A 192 -23.75 9.53 -17.98
N LYS A 193 -22.97 10.40 -17.32
CA LYS A 193 -21.68 10.95 -17.81
C LYS A 193 -20.41 10.57 -17.03
N ALA A 194 -20.55 9.80 -15.95
CA ALA A 194 -19.48 9.33 -15.06
C ALA A 194 -18.63 10.40 -14.35
N ASP A 195 -19.23 11.49 -13.85
CA ASP A 195 -18.54 12.58 -13.12
C ASP A 195 -18.87 12.68 -11.62
N GLY A 196 -20.12 12.42 -11.21
CA GLY A 196 -20.56 12.52 -9.82
C GLY A 196 -19.98 11.46 -8.87
N ASP A 197 -19.62 11.92 -7.67
CA ASP A 197 -19.01 11.15 -6.59
C ASP A 197 -20.00 10.83 -5.46
N GLY A 198 -19.77 9.75 -4.71
CA GLY A 198 -20.64 9.41 -3.57
C GLY A 198 -20.59 10.50 -2.50
N VAL A 199 -19.37 10.84 -2.07
CA VAL A 199 -19.09 11.97 -1.18
C VAL A 199 -17.97 12.81 -1.79
N ASP A 200 -18.19 14.11 -1.97
CA ASP A 200 -17.19 15.06 -2.46
C ASP A 200 -16.90 16.11 -1.39
N ALA A 201 -15.76 15.99 -0.72
CA ALA A 201 -15.30 16.96 0.27
C ALA A 201 -14.79 18.27 -0.36
N GLN A 202 -14.60 18.32 -1.68
CA GLN A 202 -13.99 19.43 -2.40
C GLN A 202 -12.69 19.84 -1.70
N ALA A 203 -12.52 21.14 -1.42
CA ALA A 203 -11.41 21.67 -0.63
C ALA A 203 -11.69 21.75 0.88
N ASN A 204 -12.84 21.26 1.37
CA ASN A 204 -13.16 21.32 2.80
C ASN A 204 -12.32 20.31 3.59
N THR A 205 -11.41 20.84 4.40
CA THR A 205 -10.55 20.05 5.27
C THR A 205 -11.27 19.61 6.56
N GLY A 206 -10.77 18.55 7.19
CA GLY A 206 -11.28 18.00 8.45
C GLY A 206 -12.54 17.16 8.31
N VAL A 207 -12.99 16.87 7.07
CA VAL A 207 -14.16 16.03 6.82
C VAL A 207 -13.95 14.61 7.38
N GLN A 208 -14.98 14.06 7.99
CA GLN A 208 -14.99 12.72 8.56
C GLN A 208 -16.11 11.90 7.94
N VAL A 209 -15.77 10.75 7.35
CA VAL A 209 -16.73 9.84 6.73
C VAL A 209 -16.71 8.50 7.45
N PHE A 210 -17.84 8.11 8.04
CA PHE A 210 -18.05 6.84 8.68
C PHE A 210 -19.04 6.02 7.85
N ASN A 211 -18.54 5.04 7.11
CA ASN A 211 -19.38 4.05 6.45
C ASN A 211 -19.56 2.85 7.38
N LEU A 212 -20.72 2.81 8.03
CA LEU A 212 -21.10 1.87 9.08
C LEU A 212 -21.43 0.48 8.47
N PRO A 213 -21.61 -0.57 9.29
CA PRO A 213 -21.95 -1.89 8.78
C PRO A 213 -23.16 -1.87 7.83
N ALA A 214 -23.06 -2.56 6.70
CA ALA A 214 -24.02 -2.58 5.59
C ALA A 214 -24.24 -1.25 4.85
N GLY A 215 -23.53 -0.18 5.22
CA GLY A 215 -23.53 1.07 4.49
C GLY A 215 -22.88 0.93 3.11
N LEU A 216 -23.52 1.53 2.10
CA LEU A 216 -22.99 1.67 0.75
C LEU A 216 -22.72 3.13 0.43
N ILE A 217 -21.49 3.45 0.04
CA ILE A 217 -21.13 4.69 -0.63
C ILE A 217 -20.69 4.32 -2.05
N GLU A 218 -21.45 4.77 -3.05
CA GLU A 218 -21.22 4.45 -4.45
C GLU A 218 -21.19 5.74 -5.28
N GLY A 219 -20.04 6.08 -5.83
CA GLY A 219 -19.96 7.13 -6.84
C GLY A 219 -19.96 6.57 -8.24
N GLY A 220 -20.60 7.28 -9.16
CA GLY A 220 -20.49 6.93 -10.56
C GLY A 220 -19.08 7.21 -11.12
N ARG A 221 -18.30 8.10 -10.47
CA ARG A 221 -16.85 8.24 -10.64
C ARG A 221 -16.08 7.65 -9.45
N HIS A 222 -15.90 8.39 -8.36
CA HIS A 222 -15.24 7.95 -7.14
C HIS A 222 -16.23 7.75 -5.99
N GLY A 223 -15.96 6.76 -5.13
CA GLY A 223 -16.77 6.57 -3.92
C GLY A 223 -16.70 7.81 -3.01
N ILE A 224 -15.48 8.24 -2.69
CA ILE A 224 -15.19 9.47 -1.95
C ILE A 224 -14.12 10.25 -2.70
N THR A 225 -14.28 11.58 -2.80
CA THR A 225 -13.26 12.49 -3.32
C THR A 225 -13.05 13.72 -2.42
N GLY A 226 -11.95 14.43 -2.66
CA GLY A 226 -11.61 15.71 -2.05
C GLY A 226 -10.15 16.06 -2.34
N GLY A 227 -9.70 17.26 -1.98
CA GLY A 227 -8.31 17.61 -2.22
C GLY A 227 -7.89 18.98 -1.72
N GLN A 228 -6.59 19.22 -1.78
CA GLN A 228 -6.03 20.54 -1.53
C GLN A 228 -6.56 21.56 -2.55
N ALA A 229 -6.91 22.77 -2.10
CA ALA A 229 -7.21 23.87 -3.01
C ALA A 229 -5.99 24.29 -3.84
N ASP A 230 -4.81 24.25 -3.20
CA ASP A 230 -3.52 24.58 -3.79
C ASP A 230 -2.38 23.99 -2.93
N ALA A 231 -1.14 24.09 -3.42
CA ALA A 231 0.05 23.60 -2.73
C ALA A 231 0.34 24.29 -1.37
N ALA A 232 -0.27 25.46 -1.10
CA ALA A 232 -0.09 26.18 0.15
C ALA A 232 -1.05 25.70 1.25
N SER A 233 -2.22 25.21 0.87
CA SER A 233 -3.34 24.81 1.73
C SER A 233 -3.12 23.46 2.40
N ASN A 234 -3.62 23.29 3.62
CA ASN A 234 -3.68 21.99 4.29
C ASN A 234 -4.99 21.29 3.95
N PHE A 235 -4.93 19.99 3.66
CA PHE A 235 -6.11 19.16 3.49
C PHE A 235 -5.98 17.90 4.34
N ALA A 236 -6.96 17.65 5.18
CA ALA A 236 -7.06 16.46 6.00
C ALA A 236 -8.43 15.83 5.86
N ILE A 237 -8.47 14.50 5.75
CA ILE A 237 -9.73 13.74 5.76
C ILE A 237 -9.57 12.45 6.59
N PHE A 238 -10.64 12.07 7.26
CA PHE A 238 -10.74 10.81 7.97
C PHE A 238 -11.84 9.94 7.34
N VAL A 239 -11.51 8.68 7.04
CA VAL A 239 -12.47 7.71 6.51
C VAL A 239 -12.39 6.42 7.31
N GLU A 240 -13.53 5.97 7.84
CA GLU A 240 -13.68 4.67 8.46
C GLU A 240 -14.73 3.86 7.70
N ASN A 241 -14.32 2.72 7.15
CA ASN A 241 -15.20 1.75 6.52
C ASN A 241 -15.30 0.52 7.41
N SER A 242 -16.41 0.41 8.13
CA SER A 242 -16.70 -0.70 9.05
C SER A 242 -16.78 -2.04 8.33
N ALA A 243 -16.65 -3.13 9.09
CA ALA A 243 -16.88 -4.47 8.55
C ALA A 243 -18.29 -4.57 7.95
N GLY A 244 -18.37 -5.08 6.72
CA GLY A 244 -19.61 -5.14 5.94
C GLY A 244 -20.02 -3.83 5.27
N GLY A 245 -19.30 -2.72 5.48
CA GLY A 245 -19.43 -1.50 4.69
C GLY A 245 -18.76 -1.61 3.32
N VAL A 246 -19.32 -0.94 2.32
CA VAL A 246 -18.78 -0.87 0.95
C VAL A 246 -18.62 0.58 0.51
N ILE A 247 -17.41 0.93 0.05
CA ILE A 247 -17.11 2.19 -0.64
C ILE A 247 -16.64 1.82 -2.05
N GLN A 248 -17.28 2.37 -3.09
CA GLN A 248 -16.90 2.06 -4.46
C GLN A 248 -17.00 3.23 -5.43
N GLY A 249 -15.98 3.33 -6.30
CA GLY A 249 -16.01 4.11 -7.52
C GLY A 249 -16.28 3.22 -8.72
N LEU A 250 -17.28 3.57 -9.54
CA LEU A 250 -17.69 2.77 -10.70
C LEU A 250 -16.92 3.11 -11.99
N ASN A 251 -16.36 4.32 -12.07
CA ASN A 251 -15.49 4.79 -13.15
C ASN A 251 -14.34 5.66 -12.60
N GLY A 252 -13.72 5.19 -11.53
CA GLY A 252 -12.70 5.89 -10.80
C GLY A 252 -12.31 5.12 -9.54
N SER A 253 -11.47 5.73 -8.73
CA SER A 253 -11.01 5.18 -7.45
C SER A 253 -12.12 5.00 -6.41
N GLY A 254 -11.95 4.03 -5.50
CA GLY A 254 -12.83 3.92 -4.31
C GLY A 254 -12.75 5.18 -3.46
N ILE A 255 -11.53 5.66 -3.22
CA ILE A 255 -11.22 6.95 -2.62
C ILE A 255 -10.19 7.64 -3.51
N ASN A 256 -10.42 8.89 -3.90
CA ASN A 256 -9.49 9.73 -4.65
C ASN A 256 -9.20 11.01 -3.89
N LEU A 257 -7.95 11.32 -3.56
CA LEU A 257 -7.59 12.52 -2.81
C LEU A 257 -6.50 13.30 -3.55
N ASP A 258 -6.92 14.40 -4.18
CA ASP A 258 -6.05 15.25 -4.96
C ASP A 258 -5.16 16.08 -4.04
N GLY A 259 -3.86 15.96 -4.20
CA GLY A 259 -2.84 16.59 -3.38
C GLY A 259 -1.85 17.37 -4.22
N PHE A 260 -0.91 18.03 -3.57
CA PHE A 260 0.25 18.66 -4.22
C PHE A 260 1.56 18.35 -3.51
N ASN A 261 1.48 17.96 -2.23
CA ASN A 261 2.62 17.69 -1.35
C ASN A 261 2.13 17.07 -0.03
N GLY A 262 3.04 16.93 0.93
CA GLY A 262 2.77 16.39 2.27
C GLY A 262 1.82 17.20 3.17
N LYS A 263 1.21 18.29 2.69
CA LYS A 263 0.11 18.99 3.38
C LYS A 263 -1.27 18.37 3.11
N GLN A 264 -1.38 17.46 2.14
CA GLN A 264 -2.51 16.54 2.06
C GLN A 264 -2.22 15.33 2.95
N SER A 265 -3.15 15.04 3.87
CA SER A 265 -3.07 13.90 4.79
C SER A 265 -4.40 13.17 4.86
N ALA A 266 -4.38 11.85 4.69
CA ALA A 266 -5.56 11.00 4.87
C ALA A 266 -5.36 10.01 6.01
N THR A 267 -6.36 9.83 6.87
CA THR A 267 -6.42 8.69 7.80
C THR A 267 -7.55 7.77 7.37
N ILE A 268 -7.22 6.53 7.01
CA ILE A 268 -8.18 5.58 6.46
C ILE A 268 -8.11 4.29 7.24
N ILE A 269 -9.25 3.88 7.82
CA ILE A 269 -9.41 2.62 8.54
C ILE A 269 -10.40 1.78 7.76
N ASN A 270 -9.94 0.64 7.23
CA ASN A 270 -10.77 -0.26 6.46
C ASN A 270 -10.89 -1.64 7.13
N HIS A 271 -12.13 -1.97 7.48
CA HIS A 271 -12.59 -3.30 7.88
C HIS A 271 -13.57 -3.89 6.84
N GLY A 272 -14.09 -3.07 5.93
CA GLY A 272 -15.03 -3.45 4.89
C GLY A 272 -14.37 -3.66 3.52
N THR A 273 -15.09 -3.29 2.46
CA THR A 273 -14.57 -3.30 1.08
C THR A 273 -14.46 -1.88 0.54
N ILE A 274 -13.28 -1.54 0.01
CA ILE A 274 -13.04 -0.33 -0.78
C ILE A 274 -12.60 -0.77 -2.18
N THR A 275 -13.34 -0.38 -3.22
CA THR A 275 -12.99 -0.73 -4.60
C THR A 275 -13.05 0.45 -5.56
N GLY A 276 -12.07 0.55 -6.45
CA GLY A 276 -12.19 1.36 -7.66
C GLY A 276 -12.31 0.51 -8.91
N ARG A 277 -12.85 1.12 -9.97
CA ARG A 277 -12.92 0.54 -11.31
C ARG A 277 -12.81 1.65 -12.33
N GLY A 278 -11.72 1.68 -13.08
CA GLY A 278 -11.53 2.61 -14.18
C GLY A 278 -12.10 2.03 -15.46
N LEU A 279 -13.04 2.76 -16.08
CA LEU A 279 -13.52 2.51 -17.44
C LEU A 279 -12.87 3.47 -18.43
N THR A 280 -12.64 4.72 -18.01
CA THR A 280 -12.03 5.78 -18.83
C THR A 280 -10.83 6.47 -18.16
N GLY A 281 -10.46 6.05 -16.95
CA GLY A 281 -9.35 6.62 -16.19
C GLY A 281 -8.75 5.58 -15.24
N ASP A 282 -8.07 6.04 -14.19
CA ASP A 282 -7.66 5.21 -13.07
C ASP A 282 -8.88 4.55 -12.39
N GLY A 283 -8.60 3.54 -11.58
CA GLY A 283 -9.62 2.77 -10.90
C GLY A 283 -9.12 2.22 -9.60
N ASP A 284 -8.35 3.01 -8.88
CA ASP A 284 -7.59 2.52 -7.75
C ASP A 284 -8.49 2.17 -6.58
N GLY A 285 -8.05 1.24 -5.73
CA GLY A 285 -8.76 1.09 -4.45
C GLY A 285 -8.75 2.42 -3.70
N ILE A 286 -7.55 2.99 -3.55
CA ILE A 286 -7.30 4.30 -2.95
C ILE A 286 -6.21 5.00 -3.77
N ASP A 287 -6.48 6.20 -4.24
CA ASP A 287 -5.47 7.11 -4.77
C ASP A 287 -5.40 8.36 -3.87
N ALA A 288 -4.23 8.65 -3.34
CA ALA A 288 -3.99 9.84 -2.53
C ALA A 288 -2.57 10.36 -2.77
N ASP A 289 -2.48 11.34 -3.65
CA ASP A 289 -1.28 12.08 -4.05
C ASP A 289 -0.27 12.34 -2.91
N GLY A 290 -0.77 12.82 -1.78
CA GLY A 290 -0.03 13.20 -0.58
C GLY A 290 0.27 12.04 0.39
N ILE A 291 0.11 12.30 1.68
CA ILE A 291 0.45 11.34 2.75
C ILE A 291 -0.82 10.61 3.19
N ALA A 292 -0.69 9.30 3.45
CA ALA A 292 -1.79 8.55 4.01
C ALA A 292 -1.37 7.61 5.16
N TYR A 293 -2.25 7.50 6.15
CA TYR A 293 -2.15 6.60 7.30
C TYR A 293 -3.27 5.57 7.22
N LEU A 294 -2.94 4.38 6.73
CA LEU A 294 -3.89 3.32 6.43
C LEU A 294 -3.77 2.15 7.40
N THR A 295 -4.92 1.70 7.91
CA THR A 295 -5.06 0.39 8.55
C THR A 295 -6.08 -0.42 7.77
N ASN A 296 -5.64 -1.55 7.21
CA ASN A 296 -6.49 -2.46 6.45
C ASN A 296 -6.58 -3.84 7.10
N THR A 297 -7.78 -4.25 7.43
CA THR A 297 -8.14 -5.63 7.82
C THR A 297 -9.17 -6.23 6.86
N GLY A 298 -9.76 -5.41 5.98
CA GLY A 298 -10.73 -5.80 4.96
C GLY A 298 -10.11 -5.93 3.58
N ILE A 299 -10.83 -5.47 2.55
CA ILE A 299 -10.42 -5.51 1.14
C ILE A 299 -10.24 -4.08 0.63
N ILE A 300 -9.08 -3.81 0.05
CA ILE A 300 -8.82 -2.64 -0.80
C ILE A 300 -8.42 -3.16 -2.17
N ARG A 301 -9.13 -2.76 -3.23
CA ARG A 301 -8.92 -3.37 -4.54
C ARG A 301 -9.19 -2.41 -5.70
N SER A 302 -8.24 -2.33 -6.63
CA SER A 302 -8.55 -1.88 -8.00
C SER A 302 -9.06 -3.05 -8.83
N LEU A 303 -10.15 -2.83 -9.57
CA LEU A 303 -10.76 -3.83 -10.44
C LEU A 303 -10.36 -3.68 -11.91
N ASN A 304 -9.96 -2.47 -12.30
CA ASN A 304 -9.50 -2.13 -13.64
C ASN A 304 -8.96 -0.70 -13.66
N ALA A 305 -8.18 -0.37 -14.69
CA ALA A 305 -7.86 1.00 -15.07
C ALA A 305 -7.81 1.11 -16.61
N TYR A 306 -7.83 2.35 -17.11
CA TYR A 306 -7.75 2.66 -18.53
C TYR A 306 -7.01 3.98 -18.76
N SER A 307 -6.23 4.06 -19.84
CA SER A 307 -5.50 5.26 -20.28
C SER A 307 -5.92 5.60 -21.71
N ALA A 308 -5.81 6.86 -22.11
CA ALA A 308 -6.09 7.22 -23.48
C ALA A 308 -5.05 6.64 -24.45
N ALA A 309 -5.43 6.48 -25.72
CA ALA A 309 -4.54 5.93 -26.73
C ALA A 309 -3.30 6.82 -26.90
N GLY A 310 -2.11 6.25 -26.65
CA GLY A 310 -0.83 6.95 -26.75
C GLY A 310 -0.22 7.37 -25.40
N ASP A 311 -0.97 7.31 -24.30
CA ASP A 311 -0.50 7.71 -22.96
C ASP A 311 0.31 6.61 -22.24
N GLY A 312 0.47 5.44 -22.88
CA GLY A 312 1.11 4.28 -22.29
C GLY A 312 0.16 3.49 -21.39
N TRP A 313 0.74 2.66 -20.52
CA TRP A 313 -0.02 1.78 -19.63
C TRP A 313 -0.78 2.57 -18.58
N ALA A 314 -2.06 2.26 -18.41
CA ALA A 314 -2.78 2.58 -17.19
C ALA A 314 -2.28 1.71 -16.03
N TYR A 315 -2.30 2.27 -14.84
CA TYR A 315 -1.97 1.56 -13.62
C TYR A 315 -3.27 1.34 -12.84
N SER A 316 -3.49 0.09 -12.46
CA SER A 316 -4.67 -0.36 -11.73
C SER A 316 -4.18 -0.78 -10.35
N GLU A 317 -4.25 0.14 -9.40
CA GLU A 317 -3.52 0.03 -8.14
C GLU A 317 -4.44 -0.22 -6.96
N GLY A 318 -4.10 -1.20 -6.12
CA GLY A 318 -4.80 -1.33 -4.84
C GLY A 318 -4.72 -0.02 -4.04
N ILE A 319 -3.51 0.52 -3.92
CA ILE A 319 -3.23 1.81 -3.27
C ILE A 319 -2.16 2.58 -4.06
N SER A 320 -2.38 3.87 -4.31
CA SER A 320 -1.39 4.85 -4.79
C SER A 320 -1.24 5.95 -3.74
N VAL A 321 -0.04 6.14 -3.17
CA VAL A 321 0.22 7.20 -2.16
C VAL A 321 1.61 7.83 -2.25
N GLY A 322 1.72 9.12 -1.91
CA GLY A 322 2.99 9.86 -1.82
C GLY A 322 3.83 9.59 -0.58
N GLY A 323 3.34 8.82 0.39
CA GLY A 323 4.08 8.41 1.59
C GLY A 323 3.16 8.10 2.78
N GLY A 324 3.75 8.00 3.98
CA GLY A 324 3.02 7.71 5.22
C GLY A 324 3.12 6.24 5.63
N THR A 325 2.07 5.71 6.26
CA THR A 325 2.10 4.36 6.85
C THR A 325 0.94 3.51 6.35
N ILE A 326 1.21 2.28 5.94
CA ILE A 326 0.21 1.28 5.57
C ILE A 326 0.39 0.07 6.47
N THR A 327 -0.60 -0.25 7.29
CA THR A 327 -0.65 -1.47 8.11
C THR A 327 -1.72 -2.39 7.54
N ASN A 328 -1.31 -3.55 7.03
CA ASN A 328 -2.19 -4.50 6.36
C ASN A 328 -2.23 -5.85 7.07
N SER A 329 -3.42 -6.34 7.37
CA SER A 329 -3.71 -7.73 7.74
C SER A 329 -4.83 -8.34 6.89
N GLY A 330 -5.41 -7.54 5.99
CA GLY A 330 -6.40 -7.98 5.01
C GLY A 330 -5.79 -8.08 3.61
N THR A 331 -6.58 -7.72 2.59
CA THR A 331 -6.21 -7.85 1.18
C THR A 331 -6.06 -6.48 0.52
N ILE A 332 -4.92 -6.26 -0.14
CA ILE A 332 -4.66 -5.11 -1.03
C ILE A 332 -4.27 -5.67 -2.41
N GLU A 333 -5.05 -5.37 -3.45
CA GLU A 333 -4.77 -5.89 -4.80
C GLU A 333 -5.03 -4.88 -5.91
N GLY A 334 -4.14 -4.84 -6.89
CA GLY A 334 -4.41 -4.25 -8.19
C GLY A 334 -4.72 -5.30 -9.23
N LEU A 335 -5.96 -5.32 -9.70
CA LEU A 335 -6.45 -6.24 -10.72
C LEU A 335 -6.79 -5.50 -12.02
N VAL A 336 -6.50 -6.13 -13.14
CA VAL A 336 -6.89 -5.72 -14.47
C VAL A 336 -7.97 -6.67 -14.98
N THR A 337 -9.04 -6.11 -15.53
CA THR A 337 -10.13 -6.91 -16.09
C THR A 337 -9.61 -7.76 -17.25
N ALA A 338 -10.06 -9.01 -17.35
CA ALA A 338 -9.64 -9.93 -18.39
C ALA A 338 -9.85 -9.33 -19.80
N GLY A 339 -8.83 -9.43 -20.65
CA GLY A 339 -8.84 -8.86 -22.00
C GLY A 339 -8.42 -7.40 -22.08
N ASN A 340 -8.28 -6.68 -20.97
CA ASN A 340 -7.71 -5.34 -20.97
C ASN A 340 -6.18 -5.44 -21.16
N THR A 341 -5.71 -4.99 -22.33
CA THR A 341 -4.29 -4.95 -22.71
C THR A 341 -3.70 -3.55 -22.60
N ASN A 342 -4.40 -2.61 -21.96
CA ASN A 342 -3.96 -1.23 -21.78
C ASN A 342 -3.65 -0.90 -20.30
N ALA A 343 -3.78 -1.88 -19.40
CA ALA A 343 -3.50 -1.68 -17.99
C ALA A 343 -2.61 -2.78 -17.42
N VAL A 344 -1.88 -2.43 -16.37
CA VAL A 344 -1.20 -3.39 -15.50
C VAL A 344 -1.66 -3.23 -14.05
N GLY A 345 -1.70 -4.34 -13.32
CA GLY A 345 -2.21 -4.40 -11.95
C GLY A 345 -1.08 -4.37 -10.92
N ARG A 346 -1.13 -3.42 -9.99
CA ARG A 346 -0.15 -3.23 -8.91
C ARG A 346 -0.80 -3.26 -7.53
N GLY A 347 -0.13 -3.84 -6.54
CA GLY A 347 -0.67 -3.82 -5.18
C GLY A 347 -0.65 -2.42 -4.57
N ILE A 348 0.57 -1.90 -4.38
CA ILE A 348 0.83 -0.58 -3.81
C ILE A 348 1.84 0.15 -4.70
N THR A 349 1.52 1.38 -5.06
CA THR A 349 2.46 2.35 -5.64
C THR A 349 2.77 3.44 -4.62
N LEU A 350 4.07 3.69 -4.43
CA LEU A 350 4.61 4.78 -3.62
C LEU A 350 5.22 5.82 -4.54
N ALA A 351 4.56 6.96 -4.73
CA ALA A 351 5.02 8.05 -5.58
C ALA A 351 4.27 9.34 -5.26
N GLY A 352 4.93 10.49 -5.44
CA GLY A 352 4.23 11.78 -5.46
C GLY A 352 3.50 11.99 -6.79
N ASN A 353 2.99 13.21 -6.97
CA ASN A 353 2.14 13.58 -8.09
C ASN A 353 2.78 13.37 -9.47
N ASP A 354 1.93 13.27 -10.47
CA ASP A 354 2.35 13.36 -11.87
C ASP A 354 2.88 14.77 -12.20
N ILE A 355 4.04 14.82 -12.85
CA ILE A 355 4.63 16.06 -13.33
C ILE A 355 4.01 16.41 -14.67
N THR A 356 3.22 17.49 -14.71
CA THR A 356 2.43 17.86 -15.89
C THR A 356 3.10 18.89 -16.81
N SER A 357 4.24 19.45 -16.42
CA SER A 357 4.94 20.50 -17.17
C SER A 357 6.47 20.44 -17.07
N GLY A 358 7.16 21.20 -17.92
CA GLY A 358 8.63 21.26 -17.94
C GLY A 358 9.30 20.04 -18.56
N ALA A 359 10.63 19.95 -18.38
CA ALA A 359 11.46 18.89 -18.99
C ALA A 359 11.17 17.48 -18.43
N LEU A 360 10.53 17.40 -17.26
CA LEU A 360 10.16 16.15 -16.58
C LEU A 360 8.67 15.80 -16.79
N LYS A 361 7.96 16.50 -17.69
CA LYS A 361 6.56 16.21 -17.99
C LYS A 361 6.37 14.72 -18.31
N GLY A 362 5.39 14.10 -17.65
CA GLY A 362 5.05 12.68 -17.80
C GLY A 362 5.83 11.73 -16.89
N SER A 363 6.68 12.25 -15.99
CA SER A 363 7.24 11.48 -14.89
C SER A 363 6.50 11.77 -13.58
N ARG A 364 6.91 11.11 -12.48
CA ARG A 364 6.36 11.33 -11.14
C ARG A 364 7.34 12.05 -10.23
N GLU A 365 6.80 12.85 -9.33
CA GLU A 365 7.52 13.40 -8.19
C GLU A 365 7.95 12.28 -7.23
N GLY A 366 8.98 12.57 -6.43
CA GLY A 366 9.38 11.68 -5.35
C GLY A 366 8.37 11.69 -4.19
N LEU A 367 8.63 10.86 -3.19
CA LEU A 367 7.79 10.80 -2.00
C LEU A 367 7.73 12.15 -1.26
N TYR A 368 6.61 12.40 -0.57
CA TYR A 368 6.42 13.57 0.27
C TYR A 368 6.75 13.33 1.75
N ALA A 369 6.92 12.06 2.14
CA ALA A 369 7.36 11.64 3.47
C ALA A 369 7.97 10.23 3.42
N ASN A 370 8.55 9.79 4.54
CA ASN A 370 8.91 8.38 4.71
C ASN A 370 7.68 7.49 4.48
N ALA A 371 7.88 6.36 3.81
CA ALA A 371 6.85 5.37 3.57
C ALA A 371 7.14 4.11 4.38
N THR A 372 6.18 3.66 5.20
CA THR A 372 6.30 2.40 5.95
C THR A 372 5.13 1.48 5.63
N ILE A 373 5.42 0.30 5.10
CA ILE A 373 4.43 -0.75 4.85
C ILE A 373 4.68 -1.88 5.85
N THR A 374 3.66 -2.23 6.64
CA THR A 374 3.69 -3.37 7.56
C THR A 374 2.61 -4.37 7.14
N ASN A 375 3.02 -5.44 6.48
CA ASN A 375 2.17 -6.57 6.13
C ASN A 375 2.23 -7.61 7.26
N GLN A 376 1.14 -7.73 8.00
CA GLN A 376 0.98 -8.61 9.15
C GLN A 376 0.49 -10.00 8.74
N SER A 377 0.51 -10.95 9.66
CA SER A 377 -0.02 -12.31 9.44
C SER A 377 -1.44 -12.27 8.88
N GLY A 378 -1.69 -13.04 7.81
CA GLY A 378 -2.96 -13.04 7.08
C GLY A 378 -3.06 -11.98 5.97
N GLY A 379 -2.17 -10.98 5.99
CA GLY A 379 -2.12 -9.91 5.00
C GLY A 379 -1.64 -10.37 3.63
N LEU A 380 -2.39 -9.99 2.59
CA LEU A 380 -2.02 -10.14 1.19
C LEU A 380 -1.84 -8.77 0.54
N ILE A 381 -0.68 -8.56 -0.11
CA ILE A 381 -0.44 -7.46 -1.05
C ILE A 381 -0.13 -8.07 -2.42
N ARG A 382 -0.91 -7.72 -3.45
CA ARG A 382 -0.76 -8.32 -4.77
C ARG A 382 -0.84 -7.35 -5.94
N GLY A 383 0.13 -7.43 -6.85
CA GLY A 383 -0.01 -6.93 -8.22
C GLY A 383 -0.34 -8.08 -9.16
N GLN A 384 -1.43 -7.98 -9.92
CA GLN A 384 -1.83 -9.07 -10.82
C GLN A 384 -0.84 -9.28 -11.97
N SER A 385 -0.36 -8.20 -12.57
CA SER A 385 0.45 -8.24 -13.80
C SER A 385 1.69 -7.34 -13.76
N ASP A 386 1.96 -6.69 -12.63
CA ASP A 386 3.18 -5.93 -12.34
C ASP A 386 3.57 -6.17 -10.86
N ALA A 387 4.29 -5.24 -10.23
CA ALA A 387 4.77 -5.33 -8.86
C ALA A 387 3.65 -5.37 -7.82
N ALA A 388 3.90 -6.09 -6.72
CA ALA A 388 3.07 -5.98 -5.53
C ALA A 388 3.30 -4.65 -4.82
N ILE A 389 4.56 -4.22 -4.74
CA ILE A 389 4.95 -2.92 -4.19
C ILE A 389 5.95 -2.29 -5.16
N VAL A 390 5.68 -1.06 -5.61
CA VAL A 390 6.60 -0.29 -6.44
C VAL A 390 6.80 1.11 -5.87
N VAL A 391 8.05 1.55 -5.81
CA VAL A 391 8.41 2.95 -5.58
C VAL A 391 8.71 3.58 -6.94
N SER A 392 8.07 4.71 -7.24
CA SER A 392 8.24 5.44 -8.49
C SER A 392 8.57 6.91 -8.23
N GLY A 393 8.94 7.61 -9.28
CA GLY A 393 9.34 9.00 -9.23
C GLY A 393 10.81 9.22 -8.88
N ALA A 394 11.21 10.49 -8.90
CA ALA A 394 12.57 10.91 -8.58
C ALA A 394 12.95 10.57 -7.13
N ALA A 395 14.26 10.50 -6.84
CA ALA A 395 14.73 10.41 -5.46
C ALA A 395 14.21 11.61 -4.66
N SER A 396 13.58 11.31 -3.53
CA SER A 396 13.04 12.29 -2.59
C SER A 396 13.97 12.52 -1.39
N GLY A 397 14.87 11.57 -1.11
CA GLY A 397 15.69 11.56 0.10
C GLY A 397 14.97 10.96 1.31
N TYR A 398 13.70 10.55 1.16
CA TYR A 398 12.98 9.78 2.17
C TYR A 398 13.37 8.30 2.11
N THR A 399 12.96 7.56 3.13
CA THR A 399 13.20 6.11 3.22
C THR A 399 11.89 5.35 3.06
N VAL A 400 11.97 4.26 2.30
CA VAL A 400 10.91 3.25 2.18
C VAL A 400 11.24 2.09 3.09
N THR A 401 10.34 1.73 4.00
CA THR A 401 10.49 0.60 4.93
C THR A 401 9.37 -0.39 4.72
N ILE A 402 9.70 -1.66 4.53
CA ILE A 402 8.74 -2.75 4.28
C ILE A 402 8.98 -3.86 5.30
N TYR A 403 8.01 -4.09 6.16
CA TYR A 403 7.92 -5.24 7.06
C TYR A 403 6.94 -6.26 6.48
N ASN A 404 7.41 -7.46 6.16
CA ASN A 404 6.57 -8.58 5.74
C ASN A 404 6.67 -9.70 6.77
N HIS A 405 5.75 -9.71 7.73
CA HIS A 405 5.80 -10.64 8.85
C HIS A 405 5.49 -12.08 8.44
N THR A 406 5.83 -13.02 9.31
CA THR A 406 5.45 -14.42 9.15
C THR A 406 3.93 -14.56 9.00
N GLY A 407 3.50 -15.39 8.05
CA GLY A 407 2.09 -15.55 7.68
C GLY A 407 1.55 -14.49 6.73
N ALA A 408 2.35 -13.49 6.35
CA ALA A 408 1.99 -12.45 5.38
C ALA A 408 2.54 -12.80 3.98
N SER A 409 1.88 -12.32 2.92
CA SER A 409 2.25 -12.58 1.52
C SER A 409 2.32 -11.31 0.69
N ILE A 410 3.40 -11.18 -0.07
CA ILE A 410 3.61 -10.18 -1.12
C ILE A 410 3.76 -10.93 -2.43
N VAL A 411 2.87 -10.71 -3.40
CA VAL A 411 2.81 -11.49 -4.65
C VAL A 411 2.74 -10.56 -5.86
N GLY A 412 3.72 -10.63 -6.75
CA GLY A 412 3.72 -9.78 -7.95
C GLY A 412 4.80 -10.19 -8.93
N GLY A 413 5.25 -9.21 -9.71
CA GLY A 413 6.32 -9.34 -10.70
C GLY A 413 5.79 -9.41 -12.13
N GLY A 414 4.58 -9.93 -12.34
CA GLY A 414 4.01 -10.02 -13.67
C GLY A 414 4.95 -10.68 -14.67
N ALA A 415 5.03 -10.14 -15.89
CA ALA A 415 5.94 -10.67 -16.92
C ALA A 415 7.39 -10.21 -16.78
N SER A 416 7.66 -9.03 -16.18
CA SER A 416 8.98 -8.37 -16.28
C SER A 416 9.45 -7.63 -15.03
N SER A 417 8.55 -7.34 -14.11
CA SER A 417 8.81 -6.54 -12.90
C SER A 417 9.24 -7.42 -11.74
N ALA A 418 9.71 -6.82 -10.64
CA ALA A 418 9.90 -7.57 -9.40
C ALA A 418 8.61 -7.56 -8.55
N ALA A 419 8.46 -8.50 -7.62
CA ALA A 419 7.37 -8.42 -6.65
C ALA A 419 7.48 -7.15 -5.78
N ILE A 420 8.70 -6.79 -5.38
CA ILE A 420 9.03 -5.51 -4.75
C ILE A 420 10.05 -4.77 -5.61
N LYS A 421 9.72 -3.54 -6.02
CA LYS A 421 10.58 -2.70 -6.83
C LYS A 421 10.85 -1.35 -6.16
N GLY A 422 12.12 -1.05 -5.89
CA GLY A 422 12.57 0.24 -5.36
C GLY A 422 12.95 1.25 -6.45
N ASN A 423 13.08 2.52 -6.07
CA ASN A 423 13.63 3.60 -6.89
C ASN A 423 15.02 4.03 -6.36
N ALA A 424 15.40 5.28 -6.59
CA ALA A 424 16.64 5.86 -6.10
C ALA A 424 16.64 6.24 -4.61
N ASP A 425 15.51 6.13 -3.91
CA ASP A 425 15.42 6.30 -2.46
C ASP A 425 15.92 5.06 -1.71
N ASN A 426 16.36 5.27 -0.46
CA ASN A 426 16.80 4.18 0.40
C ASN A 426 15.62 3.24 0.70
N THR A 427 15.82 1.94 0.49
CA THR A 427 14.81 0.92 0.79
C THR A 427 15.30 -0.04 1.86
N VAL A 428 14.50 -0.23 2.91
CA VAL A 428 14.70 -1.17 4.01
C VAL A 428 13.61 -2.24 3.94
N ILE A 429 13.99 -3.51 3.84
CA ILE A 429 13.06 -4.64 3.83
C ILE A 429 13.41 -5.57 4.98
N VAL A 430 12.42 -5.96 5.78
CA VAL A 430 12.53 -7.01 6.78
C VAL A 430 11.44 -8.03 6.52
N THR A 431 11.79 -9.28 6.22
CA THR A 431 10.83 -10.30 5.84
C THR A 431 11.03 -11.61 6.60
N GLY A 432 9.92 -12.13 7.14
CA GLY A 432 9.76 -13.51 7.59
C GLY A 432 8.55 -14.20 6.94
N GLY A 433 7.88 -13.52 6.00
CA GLY A 433 6.72 -14.01 5.23
C GLY A 433 7.08 -14.49 3.83
N ILE A 434 6.08 -14.53 2.95
CA ILE A 434 6.25 -14.91 1.54
C ILE A 434 6.48 -13.64 0.70
N ILE A 435 7.52 -13.67 -0.15
CA ILE A 435 7.69 -12.73 -1.28
C ILE A 435 7.77 -13.56 -2.55
N ASN A 436 6.74 -13.46 -3.39
CA ASN A 436 6.62 -14.26 -4.60
C ASN A 436 6.71 -13.39 -5.86
N GLY A 437 7.87 -13.45 -6.52
CA GLY A 437 8.13 -12.86 -7.84
C GLY A 437 8.37 -13.91 -8.93
N SER A 438 7.87 -15.13 -8.75
CA SER A 438 8.19 -16.26 -9.64
C SER A 438 7.71 -16.06 -11.07
N SER A 439 6.71 -15.21 -11.32
CA SER A 439 6.15 -14.98 -12.65
C SER A 439 7.14 -14.31 -13.60
N SER A 440 8.00 -13.42 -13.09
CA SER A 440 9.08 -12.77 -13.82
C SER A 440 10.46 -13.34 -13.48
N GLY A 441 10.54 -14.17 -12.44
CA GLY A 441 11.79 -14.64 -11.85
C GLY A 441 12.49 -13.59 -10.97
N LYS A 442 11.83 -12.48 -10.62
CA LYS A 442 12.40 -11.39 -9.82
C LYS A 442 11.56 -11.15 -8.56
N ALA A 443 12.11 -11.43 -7.38
CA ALA A 443 11.43 -11.16 -6.12
C ALA A 443 11.62 -9.70 -5.68
N ILE A 444 12.86 -9.24 -5.66
CA ILE A 444 13.24 -7.92 -5.15
C ILE A 444 14.21 -7.27 -6.14
N GLU A 445 13.88 -6.08 -6.62
CA GLU A 445 14.74 -5.26 -7.50
C GLU A 445 14.79 -3.82 -6.97
N LEU A 446 15.89 -3.46 -6.30
CA LEU A 446 16.06 -2.14 -5.69
C LEU A 446 16.86 -1.21 -6.62
N GLY A 447 16.74 0.10 -6.41
CA GLY A 447 17.41 1.09 -7.24
C GLY A 447 18.71 1.61 -6.63
N SER A 448 19.05 2.86 -6.91
CA SER A 448 20.35 3.46 -6.56
C SER A 448 20.47 3.97 -5.12
N GLY A 449 19.44 3.79 -4.29
CA GLY A 449 19.52 4.12 -2.86
C GLY A 449 20.45 3.20 -2.09
N VAL A 450 20.76 3.55 -0.84
CA VAL A 450 21.45 2.65 0.10
C VAL A 450 20.43 1.69 0.68
N ASN A 451 20.45 0.45 0.21
CA ASN A 451 19.40 -0.51 0.50
C ASN A 451 19.81 -1.54 1.56
N SER A 452 18.83 -2.02 2.33
CA SER A 452 19.02 -3.14 3.25
C SER A 452 17.88 -4.14 3.16
N VAL A 453 18.24 -5.42 3.13
CA VAL A 453 17.29 -6.54 3.18
C VAL A 453 17.67 -7.42 4.36
N THR A 454 16.72 -7.69 5.26
CA THR A 454 16.87 -8.61 6.38
C THR A 454 15.88 -9.74 6.25
N ILE A 455 16.38 -10.97 6.20
CA ILE A 455 15.57 -12.20 6.11
C ILE A 455 15.61 -12.88 7.48
N THR A 456 14.44 -13.00 8.10
CA THR A 456 14.27 -13.69 9.39
C THR A 456 13.63 -15.08 9.23
N GLY A 457 13.18 -15.41 8.01
CA GLY A 457 12.59 -16.69 7.63
C GLY A 457 11.72 -16.56 6.38
N GLY A 458 10.75 -17.45 6.22
CA GLY A 458 9.75 -17.40 5.16
C GLY A 458 10.23 -17.97 3.83
N THR A 459 9.65 -17.49 2.72
CA THR A 459 9.95 -17.98 1.37
C THR A 459 10.09 -16.81 0.40
N ILE A 460 11.13 -16.83 -0.41
CA ILE A 460 11.35 -15.84 -1.46
C ILE A 460 11.53 -16.59 -2.78
N ASN A 461 10.67 -16.30 -3.75
CA ASN A 461 10.72 -16.91 -5.09
C ASN A 461 11.09 -15.86 -6.14
N GLY A 462 12.23 -16.06 -6.81
CA GLY A 462 12.82 -15.11 -7.76
C GLY A 462 14.05 -14.41 -7.18
N SER A 463 14.81 -13.71 -8.03
CA SER A 463 16.08 -13.08 -7.66
C SER A 463 15.95 -11.91 -6.68
N ILE A 464 17.02 -11.64 -5.93
CA ILE A 464 17.17 -10.48 -5.04
C ILE A 464 18.33 -9.64 -5.58
N ASN A 465 18.02 -8.42 -6.00
CA ASN A 465 18.96 -7.45 -6.51
C ASN A 465 18.98 -6.20 -5.60
N GLY A 466 20.12 -5.96 -4.95
CA GLY A 466 20.30 -4.82 -4.04
C GLY A 466 20.34 -3.45 -4.73
N GLY A 467 20.43 -3.39 -6.06
CA GLY A 467 20.46 -2.14 -6.83
C GLY A 467 21.85 -1.49 -6.90
N SER A 468 21.95 -0.30 -7.48
CA SER A 468 23.23 0.33 -7.82
C SER A 468 23.83 1.26 -6.74
N GLY A 469 23.23 1.38 -5.56
CA GLY A 469 23.61 2.38 -4.54
C GLY A 469 24.93 2.19 -3.81
N GLY A 470 25.71 1.16 -4.14
CA GLY A 470 27.11 1.02 -3.72
C GLY A 470 27.36 0.77 -2.22
N GLN A 471 26.32 0.67 -1.38
CA GLN A 471 26.41 0.34 0.05
C GLN A 471 25.31 -0.64 0.51
N ASN A 472 24.83 -1.48 -0.40
CA ASN A 472 23.68 -2.34 -0.13
C ASN A 472 24.04 -3.50 0.80
N THR A 473 23.14 -3.85 1.70
CA THR A 473 23.34 -4.95 2.67
C THR A 473 22.21 -5.98 2.62
N LEU A 474 22.59 -7.26 2.72
CA LEU A 474 21.68 -8.38 2.94
C LEU A 474 22.08 -9.09 4.22
N VAL A 475 21.14 -9.29 5.14
CA VAL A 475 21.33 -10.01 6.39
C VAL A 475 20.36 -11.19 6.43
N VAL A 476 20.86 -12.37 6.79
CA VAL A 476 20.03 -13.55 7.08
C VAL A 476 20.22 -13.92 8.55
N ASN A 477 19.12 -13.89 9.31
CA ASN A 477 19.08 -14.20 10.72
C ASN A 477 17.91 -15.14 11.01
N GLY A 478 18.09 -16.41 10.68
CA GLY A 478 17.04 -17.43 10.71
C GLY A 478 17.36 -18.58 9.75
N SER A 479 16.51 -19.61 9.75
CA SER A 479 16.65 -20.70 8.78
C SER A 479 16.06 -20.29 7.44
N PHE A 480 16.82 -20.47 6.35
CA PHE A 480 16.43 -19.98 5.03
C PHE A 480 17.08 -20.84 3.92
N ALA A 481 16.28 -21.36 3.00
CA ALA A 481 16.75 -22.06 1.82
C ALA A 481 16.36 -21.26 0.58
N TYR A 482 17.32 -21.01 -0.31
CA TYR A 482 17.13 -20.10 -1.43
C TYR A 482 17.90 -20.53 -2.67
N ASP A 483 17.17 -20.67 -3.77
CA ASP A 483 17.64 -21.11 -5.08
C ASP A 483 17.75 -19.96 -6.09
N GLY A 484 17.27 -18.77 -5.74
CA GLY A 484 17.40 -17.56 -6.56
C GLY A 484 18.80 -16.97 -6.52
N ALA A 485 19.08 -16.08 -7.48
CA ALA A 485 20.32 -15.32 -7.51
C ALA A 485 20.30 -14.15 -6.51
N ILE A 486 21.46 -13.83 -5.94
CA ILE A 486 21.71 -12.61 -5.15
C ILE A 486 22.72 -11.74 -5.91
N SER A 487 22.43 -10.46 -6.08
CA SER A 487 23.32 -9.53 -6.80
C SER A 487 23.34 -8.13 -6.18
N ASN A 488 24.41 -7.40 -6.48
CA ASN A 488 24.57 -5.98 -6.14
C ASN A 488 24.46 -5.65 -4.64
N PHE A 489 24.99 -6.53 -3.80
CA PHE A 489 25.21 -6.28 -2.37
C PHE A 489 26.70 -6.06 -2.08
N ASN A 490 26.98 -5.07 -1.23
CA ASN A 490 28.32 -4.80 -0.69
C ASN A 490 28.62 -5.67 0.52
N LYS A 491 27.59 -6.17 1.19
CA LYS A 491 27.70 -7.14 2.27
C LYS A 491 26.52 -8.10 2.25
N VAL A 492 26.81 -9.40 2.29
CA VAL A 492 25.85 -10.47 2.58
C VAL A 492 26.29 -11.16 3.86
N GLU A 493 25.49 -11.07 4.92
CA GLU A 493 25.85 -11.54 6.25
C GLU A 493 24.88 -12.62 6.73
N VAL A 494 25.43 -13.76 7.16
CA VAL A 494 24.70 -14.78 7.92
C VAL A 494 25.01 -14.61 9.39
N GLN A 495 24.01 -14.21 10.17
CA GLN A 495 24.14 -13.96 11.61
C GLN A 495 23.73 -15.16 12.45
N GLY A 496 22.82 -15.99 11.95
CA GLY A 496 22.30 -17.14 12.69
C GLY A 496 21.38 -18.02 11.85
N GLY A 497 21.09 -19.22 12.37
CA GLY A 497 20.26 -20.23 11.72
C GLY A 497 21.01 -21.11 10.70
N ASP A 498 20.25 -21.99 10.06
CA ASP A 498 20.73 -22.84 8.97
C ASP A 498 20.29 -22.25 7.62
N VAL A 499 21.26 -21.72 6.87
CA VAL A 499 21.06 -21.08 5.57
C VAL A 499 21.58 -21.99 4.47
N THR A 500 20.84 -22.12 3.36
CA THR A 500 21.30 -22.85 2.16
C THR A 500 21.09 -21.99 0.92
N PHE A 501 22.18 -21.76 0.18
CA PHE A 501 22.15 -21.16 -1.15
C PHE A 501 22.48 -22.21 -2.20
N SER A 502 21.53 -22.47 -3.10
CA SER A 502 21.71 -23.34 -4.27
C SER A 502 21.72 -22.55 -5.59
N GLY A 503 21.23 -21.32 -5.58
CA GLY A 503 21.32 -20.38 -6.70
C GLY A 503 22.73 -19.80 -6.88
N VAL A 504 23.04 -19.38 -8.12
CA VAL A 504 24.31 -18.71 -8.43
C VAL A 504 24.16 -17.20 -8.20
N SER A 505 24.95 -16.67 -7.27
CA SER A 505 24.98 -15.26 -6.88
C SER A 505 26.17 -14.54 -7.50
N SER A 506 25.99 -13.26 -7.83
CA SER A 506 26.97 -12.44 -8.56
C SER A 506 27.43 -11.19 -7.81
N TYR A 507 26.99 -10.98 -6.57
CA TYR A 507 27.48 -9.87 -5.76
C TYR A 507 28.98 -10.01 -5.49
N THR A 508 29.70 -8.89 -5.51
CA THR A 508 31.15 -8.83 -5.25
C THR A 508 31.48 -8.36 -3.84
N GLY A 509 30.47 -7.91 -3.08
CA GLY A 509 30.63 -7.55 -1.68
C GLY A 509 31.04 -8.71 -0.78
N ALA A 510 31.39 -8.40 0.46
CA ALA A 510 31.83 -9.39 1.43
C ALA A 510 30.71 -10.37 1.81
N THR A 511 31.03 -11.65 1.84
CA THR A 511 30.24 -12.70 2.49
C THR A 511 30.74 -12.87 3.92
N VAL A 512 29.90 -12.51 4.89
CA VAL A 512 30.27 -12.50 6.32
C VAL A 512 29.51 -13.59 7.06
N LEU A 513 30.23 -14.45 7.77
CA LEU A 513 29.65 -15.46 8.64
C LEU A 513 29.89 -15.07 10.10
N SER A 514 28.97 -14.26 10.64
CA SER A 514 29.01 -13.79 12.05
C SER A 514 28.43 -14.83 13.03
N GLY A 515 27.76 -15.85 12.51
CA GLY A 515 27.19 -16.97 13.26
C GLY A 515 26.45 -17.93 12.33
N GLY A 516 25.76 -18.92 12.91
CA GLY A 516 24.97 -19.89 12.14
C GLY A 516 25.79 -20.73 11.14
N LYS A 517 25.11 -21.32 10.17
CA LYS A 517 25.69 -22.16 9.12
C LYS A 517 25.21 -21.72 7.74
N LEU A 518 26.13 -21.38 6.85
CA LEU A 518 25.87 -21.19 5.42
C LEU A 518 26.26 -22.44 4.64
N THR A 519 25.29 -23.11 4.02
CA THR A 519 25.52 -24.18 3.04
C THR A 519 25.50 -23.60 1.64
N LEU A 520 26.54 -23.87 0.86
CA LEU A 520 26.55 -23.69 -0.59
C LEU A 520 26.30 -25.06 -1.23
N ASP A 521 25.15 -25.22 -1.88
CA ASP A 521 24.75 -26.45 -2.54
C ASP A 521 25.00 -26.36 -4.05
N GLY A 522 26.15 -26.88 -4.48
CA GLY A 522 26.70 -26.75 -5.83
C GLY A 522 28.03 -26.00 -5.84
N ALA A 523 28.76 -26.11 -6.96
CA ALA A 523 30.02 -25.39 -7.14
C ALA A 523 29.77 -23.90 -7.42
N GLN A 524 30.66 -23.01 -6.98
CA GLN A 524 30.66 -21.59 -7.37
C GLN A 524 29.30 -20.90 -7.18
N ARG A 525 28.64 -21.13 -6.03
CA ARG A 525 27.35 -20.50 -5.71
C ARG A 525 27.50 -19.00 -5.43
N LEU A 526 28.67 -18.57 -4.97
CA LEU A 526 29.00 -17.16 -4.74
C LEU A 526 30.02 -16.67 -5.77
N SER A 527 30.07 -15.35 -5.97
CA SER A 527 31.07 -14.74 -6.85
C SER A 527 32.48 -15.00 -6.36
N ALA A 528 33.38 -15.34 -7.27
CA ALA A 528 34.81 -15.46 -6.97
C ALA A 528 35.45 -14.12 -6.56
N GLU A 529 34.80 -12.99 -6.86
CA GLU A 529 35.23 -11.66 -6.44
C GLU A 529 34.72 -11.28 -5.03
N SER A 530 33.90 -12.12 -4.39
CA SER A 530 33.43 -11.88 -3.02
C SER A 530 34.53 -12.22 -2.01
N GLU A 531 34.69 -11.39 -1.00
CA GLU A 531 35.53 -11.71 0.17
C GLU A 531 34.79 -12.68 1.11
N LEU A 532 35.48 -13.66 1.69
CA LEU A 532 34.94 -14.48 2.77
C LEU A 532 35.49 -13.98 4.12
N ILE A 533 34.60 -13.50 4.99
CA ILE A 533 34.93 -13.07 6.34
C ILE A 533 34.31 -14.05 7.34
N LEU A 534 35.18 -14.81 8.00
CA LEU A 534 34.79 -15.77 9.04
C LEU A 534 34.84 -15.11 10.41
N ASN A 535 33.68 -14.86 11.00
CA ASN A 535 33.51 -14.10 12.24
C ASN A 535 32.67 -14.86 13.28
N GLY A 536 32.86 -16.18 13.38
CA GLY A 536 32.17 -17.03 14.36
C GLY A 536 31.23 -18.10 13.77
N GLY A 537 30.99 -18.06 12.46
CA GLY A 537 30.04 -18.96 11.78
C GLY A 537 30.66 -20.20 11.13
N THR A 538 29.79 -20.99 10.47
CA THR A 538 30.16 -22.20 9.74
C THR A 538 29.87 -22.07 8.25
N LEU A 539 30.85 -22.36 7.39
CA LEU A 539 30.62 -22.58 5.96
C LEU A 539 30.50 -24.08 5.70
N ARG A 540 29.58 -24.50 4.84
CA ARG A 540 29.48 -25.87 4.34
C ARG A 540 29.40 -25.88 2.83
N LEU A 541 30.17 -26.75 2.20
CA LEU A 541 30.02 -27.08 0.79
C LEU A 541 29.28 -28.41 0.68
N THR A 542 28.35 -28.51 -0.26
CA THR A 542 27.65 -29.74 -0.60
C THR A 542 27.47 -29.78 -2.09
N ASN A 543 27.62 -30.96 -2.71
CA ASN A 543 27.53 -31.12 -4.17
C ASN A 543 28.44 -30.17 -4.99
N ALA A 544 29.51 -29.64 -4.41
CA ALA A 544 30.41 -28.69 -5.06
C ALA A 544 31.50 -29.34 -5.92
N GLY A 545 31.69 -30.66 -5.79
CA GLY A 545 32.68 -31.41 -6.56
C GLY A 545 34.11 -30.89 -6.36
N ALA A 546 34.98 -31.14 -7.34
CA ALA A 546 36.36 -30.64 -7.30
C ALA A 546 36.47 -29.12 -7.54
N ASP A 547 35.47 -28.53 -8.20
CA ASP A 547 35.43 -27.09 -8.52
C ASP A 547 35.25 -26.23 -7.26
N GLY A 548 34.52 -26.75 -6.26
CA GLY A 548 34.43 -26.15 -4.93
C GLY A 548 33.84 -24.73 -4.93
N GLN A 549 34.47 -23.83 -4.16
CA GLN A 549 34.14 -22.41 -4.12
C GLN A 549 35.42 -21.55 -4.13
N ALA A 550 35.40 -20.50 -4.94
CA ALA A 550 36.44 -19.46 -4.98
C ALA A 550 35.97 -18.16 -4.32
N PHE A 551 36.89 -17.42 -3.73
CA PHE A 551 36.67 -16.10 -3.14
C PHE A 551 37.85 -15.17 -3.43
N ALA A 552 37.63 -13.86 -3.37
CA ALA A 552 38.67 -12.87 -3.57
C ALA A 552 39.70 -12.93 -2.44
N SER A 553 39.24 -13.07 -1.21
CA SER A 553 40.10 -13.16 -0.03
C SER A 553 39.48 -13.99 1.09
N LEU A 554 40.32 -14.39 2.05
CA LEU A 554 39.94 -15.03 3.31
C LEU A 554 40.32 -14.14 4.49
N SER A 555 39.38 -13.78 5.35
CA SER A 555 39.65 -13.20 6.67
C SER A 555 39.13 -14.09 7.79
N LEU A 556 39.87 -14.18 8.90
CA LEU A 556 39.53 -14.93 10.10
C LEU A 556 39.53 -14.00 11.33
N ASN A 557 38.33 -13.64 11.79
CA ASN A 557 38.13 -12.69 12.89
C ASN A 557 37.75 -13.36 14.21
N ALA A 558 37.18 -14.56 14.15
CA ALA A 558 36.80 -15.36 15.32
C ALA A 558 36.80 -16.85 14.98
N ASP A 559 36.72 -17.71 16.01
CA ASP A 559 36.66 -19.16 15.87
C ASP A 559 35.58 -19.58 14.89
N SER A 560 35.97 -20.24 13.80
CA SER A 560 35.07 -20.55 12.69
C SER A 560 35.33 -21.95 12.14
N SER A 561 34.33 -22.51 11.47
CA SER A 561 34.44 -23.85 10.89
C SER A 561 34.01 -23.92 9.43
N VAL A 562 34.57 -24.89 8.71
CA VAL A 562 34.29 -25.16 7.31
C VAL A 562 34.11 -26.67 7.13
N LEU A 563 32.96 -27.08 6.62
CA LEU A 563 32.68 -28.47 6.21
C LEU A 563 32.83 -28.54 4.70
N LEU A 564 33.85 -29.26 4.23
CA LEU A 564 34.21 -29.24 2.81
C LEU A 564 33.39 -30.21 1.96
N GLY A 565 32.70 -31.20 2.55
CA GLY A 565 31.94 -32.19 1.77
C GLY A 565 32.77 -32.90 0.69
N GLY A 566 34.09 -33.07 0.90
CA GLY A 566 35.03 -33.61 -0.09
C GLY A 566 35.57 -32.61 -1.12
N SER A 567 35.18 -31.33 -1.05
CA SER A 567 35.66 -30.25 -1.93
C SER A 567 36.88 -29.51 -1.35
N SER A 568 37.31 -28.44 -2.04
CA SER A 568 38.37 -27.53 -1.60
C SER A 568 37.98 -26.06 -1.85
N LEU A 569 38.62 -25.13 -1.15
CA LEU A 569 38.45 -23.68 -1.36
C LEU A 569 39.64 -23.05 -2.09
N THR A 570 39.37 -22.00 -2.87
CA THR A 570 40.40 -21.18 -3.53
C THR A 570 40.24 -19.71 -3.15
N PHE A 571 41.33 -19.05 -2.78
CA PHE A 571 41.34 -17.62 -2.42
C PHE A 571 42.32 -16.85 -3.30
N GLY A 572 41.94 -15.65 -3.74
CA GLY A 572 42.83 -14.74 -4.47
C GLY A 572 43.87 -14.06 -3.56
N ALA A 573 43.53 -13.82 -2.29
CA ALA A 573 44.38 -13.14 -1.33
C ALA A 573 44.11 -13.58 0.12
N LEU A 574 44.99 -13.16 1.03
CA LEU A 574 44.76 -13.21 2.47
C LEU A 574 44.25 -11.84 2.95
N GLY A 575 43.21 -11.86 3.78
CA GLY A 575 42.72 -10.70 4.53
C GLY A 575 43.14 -10.75 6.00
N ALA A 576 42.40 -10.09 6.88
CA ALA A 576 42.77 -9.98 8.30
C ALA A 576 42.74 -11.33 9.03
N VAL A 577 43.74 -11.57 9.89
CA VAL A 577 43.82 -12.75 10.76
C VAL A 577 43.96 -12.31 12.22
N VAL A 578 42.91 -12.47 13.02
CA VAL A 578 42.92 -12.13 14.44
C VAL A 578 43.67 -13.19 15.24
N ASN A 579 44.58 -12.74 16.12
CA ASN A 579 45.35 -13.64 16.97
C ASN A 579 44.44 -14.35 17.99
N GLY A 580 44.61 -15.66 18.12
CA GLY A 580 43.82 -16.52 19.00
C GLY A 580 42.55 -17.11 18.37
N ALA A 581 42.15 -16.65 17.18
CA ALA A 581 41.04 -17.25 16.44
C ALA A 581 41.47 -18.56 15.78
N THR A 582 40.64 -19.58 15.84
CA THR A 582 40.87 -20.92 15.25
C THR A 582 40.03 -21.14 14.00
N LEU A 583 40.59 -21.89 13.04
CA LEU A 583 39.87 -22.28 11.82
C LEU A 583 39.85 -23.81 11.69
N SER A 584 38.67 -24.41 11.78
CA SER A 584 38.51 -25.87 11.67
C SER A 584 37.91 -26.27 10.33
N PHE A 585 38.64 -27.04 9.54
CA PHE A 585 38.12 -27.75 8.37
C PHE A 585 37.78 -29.19 8.75
N THR A 586 36.62 -29.65 8.30
CA THR A 586 36.19 -31.05 8.40
C THR A 586 35.69 -31.53 7.04
N GLU A 587 35.58 -32.85 6.89
CA GLU A 587 35.17 -33.48 5.62
C GLU A 587 36.11 -33.15 4.45
N ALA A 588 37.39 -32.84 4.75
CA ALA A 588 38.40 -32.62 3.72
C ALA A 588 38.78 -33.95 3.06
N ALA A 589 38.87 -33.99 1.74
CA ALA A 589 39.29 -35.18 1.01
C ALA A 589 40.76 -35.56 1.31
N SER A 590 41.02 -36.85 1.55
CA SER A 590 42.37 -37.35 1.81
C SER A 590 43.30 -37.11 0.61
N GLY A 591 44.49 -36.57 0.85
CA GLY A 591 45.49 -36.32 -0.20
C GLY A 591 45.23 -35.06 -1.04
N SER A 592 44.22 -34.26 -0.72
CA SER A 592 43.98 -32.93 -1.29
C SER A 592 44.31 -31.82 -0.30
N TYR A 593 44.31 -30.58 -0.78
CA TYR A 593 44.36 -29.39 0.06
C TYR A 593 42.95 -29.02 0.55
N ALA A 594 42.84 -28.48 1.77
CA ALA A 594 41.59 -27.92 2.28
C ALA A 594 41.29 -26.58 1.60
N PHE A 595 42.31 -25.72 1.51
CA PHE A 595 42.26 -24.47 0.77
C PHE A 595 43.61 -24.09 0.16
N ARG A 596 43.60 -23.12 -0.76
CA ARG A 596 44.80 -22.54 -1.35
C ARG A 596 44.66 -21.03 -1.54
N LEU A 597 45.78 -20.30 -1.48
CA LEU A 597 45.84 -18.88 -1.81
C LEU A 597 46.70 -18.64 -3.06
N LEU A 598 46.29 -17.72 -3.92
CA LEU A 598 47.05 -17.29 -5.09
C LEU A 598 48.31 -16.53 -4.66
N GLY A 599 49.49 -17.00 -5.07
CA GLY A 599 50.78 -16.44 -4.71
C GLY A 599 51.54 -17.24 -3.65
N ASN A 600 52.76 -16.78 -3.32
CA ASN A 600 53.63 -17.41 -2.34
C ASN A 600 53.52 -16.72 -0.98
N TYR A 601 52.84 -17.36 -0.03
CA TYR A 601 52.65 -16.89 1.34
C TYR A 601 53.61 -17.55 2.34
N SER A 602 54.60 -18.32 1.87
CA SER A 602 55.44 -19.17 2.73
C SER A 602 56.25 -18.42 3.80
N SER A 603 56.42 -17.10 3.64
CA SER A 603 57.12 -16.19 4.56
C SER A 603 56.21 -15.11 5.14
N ASP A 604 54.91 -15.16 4.86
CA ASP A 604 53.95 -14.17 5.33
C ASP A 604 53.55 -14.46 6.78
N ALA A 605 53.71 -13.48 7.67
CA ALA A 605 53.50 -13.68 9.10
C ALA A 605 52.04 -13.97 9.46
N GLU A 606 51.09 -13.31 8.80
CA GLU A 606 49.65 -13.49 9.04
C GLU A 606 49.19 -14.86 8.51
N PHE A 607 49.72 -15.29 7.37
CA PHE A 607 49.49 -16.62 6.84
C PHE A 607 50.05 -17.70 7.76
N LEU A 608 51.27 -17.55 8.27
CA LEU A 608 51.86 -18.50 9.21
C LEU A 608 51.05 -18.59 10.51
N GLN A 609 50.50 -17.47 10.97
CA GLN A 609 49.55 -17.43 12.08
C GLN A 609 48.26 -18.18 11.74
N LEU A 610 47.68 -17.95 10.56
CA LEU A 610 46.49 -18.66 10.09
C LEU A 610 46.73 -20.18 10.04
N VAL A 611 47.85 -20.62 9.46
CA VAL A 611 48.21 -22.05 9.39
C VAL A 611 48.36 -22.64 10.78
N GLY A 612 49.05 -21.94 11.70
CA GLY A 612 49.20 -22.38 13.09
C GLY A 612 47.87 -22.50 13.84
N ALA A 613 46.87 -21.72 13.46
CA ALA A 613 45.52 -21.77 14.00
C ALA A 613 44.56 -22.75 13.27
N THR A 614 45.00 -23.32 12.15
CA THR A 614 44.14 -24.15 11.30
C THR A 614 44.25 -25.64 11.66
N HIS A 615 43.09 -26.29 11.80
CA HIS A 615 42.97 -27.73 11.99
C HIS A 615 42.16 -28.35 10.84
N ILE A 616 42.62 -29.45 10.25
CA ILE A 616 41.97 -30.13 9.14
C ILE A 616 41.71 -31.58 9.53
N ASN A 617 40.43 -31.98 9.59
CA ASN A 617 39.99 -33.29 10.08
C ASN A 617 40.58 -33.65 11.46
N GLY A 618 40.75 -32.65 12.34
CA GLY A 618 41.34 -32.81 13.67
C GLY A 618 42.88 -32.85 13.72
N LEU A 619 43.56 -32.83 12.56
CA LEU A 619 45.01 -32.74 12.46
C LEU A 619 45.45 -31.28 12.31
N GLY A 620 46.69 -30.96 12.69
CA GLY A 620 47.27 -29.64 12.38
C GLY A 620 47.41 -29.42 10.87
N ALA A 621 47.55 -28.16 10.44
CA ALA A 621 47.76 -27.81 9.04
C ALA A 621 49.26 -27.71 8.67
N THR A 622 49.58 -28.07 7.42
CA THR A 622 50.87 -27.83 6.76
C THR A 622 50.63 -27.13 5.43
N TYR A 623 51.66 -26.49 4.86
CA TYR A 623 51.56 -25.79 3.58
C TYR A 623 52.68 -26.13 2.60
N SER A 624 52.42 -25.89 1.31
CA SER A 624 53.40 -26.01 0.22
C SER A 624 53.08 -25.03 -0.91
N PHE A 625 54.11 -24.39 -1.48
CA PHE A 625 53.95 -23.56 -2.67
C PHE A 625 54.20 -24.38 -3.94
N ASP A 626 53.26 -24.36 -4.88
CA ASP A 626 53.32 -25.18 -6.12
C ASP A 626 53.82 -24.41 -7.36
N GLY A 627 54.24 -23.15 -7.20
CA GLY A 627 54.62 -22.26 -8.30
C GLY A 627 53.51 -21.27 -8.69
N THR A 628 52.27 -21.47 -8.25
CA THR A 628 51.15 -20.53 -8.47
C THR A 628 50.38 -20.26 -7.18
N TYR A 629 50.11 -21.31 -6.40
CA TYR A 629 49.33 -21.26 -5.18
C TYR A 629 50.13 -21.76 -3.97
N THR A 630 49.87 -21.15 -2.82
CA THR A 630 50.22 -21.74 -1.52
C THR A 630 49.06 -22.61 -1.06
N ARG A 631 49.26 -23.93 -1.06
CA ARG A 631 48.26 -24.95 -0.68
C ARG A 631 48.37 -25.27 0.80
N VAL A 632 47.24 -25.41 1.49
CA VAL A 632 47.15 -25.81 2.90
C VAL A 632 46.42 -27.14 3.01
N ALA A 633 47.06 -28.12 3.65
CA ALA A 633 46.57 -29.49 3.79
C ALA A 633 46.80 -29.99 5.22
N ALA A 634 46.14 -31.09 5.59
CA ALA A 634 46.41 -31.74 6.88
C ALA A 634 47.87 -32.22 6.94
N VAL A 635 48.50 -32.11 8.11
CA VAL A 635 49.79 -32.75 8.37
C VAL A 635 49.62 -34.26 8.10
N PRO A 636 50.41 -34.85 7.19
CA PRO A 636 50.36 -36.28 6.95
C PRO A 636 50.61 -37.03 8.25
N GLU A 637 49.78 -38.03 8.56
CA GLU A 637 50.03 -38.89 9.71
C GLU A 637 51.46 -39.44 9.62
N PRO A 638 52.26 -39.35 10.69
CA PRO A 638 53.64 -39.82 10.64
C PRO A 638 53.66 -41.29 10.22
N ALA A 639 54.39 -41.60 9.14
CA ALA A 639 54.71 -42.99 8.78
C ALA A 639 55.33 -43.76 9.96
N THR A 640 55.84 -43.05 10.97
CA THR A 640 56.31 -43.56 12.26
C THR A 640 55.27 -44.40 13.01
N TYR A 641 53.97 -44.08 12.96
CA TYR A 641 52.96 -44.94 13.60
C TYR A 641 52.75 -46.25 12.85
N ALA A 642 52.69 -46.20 11.51
CA ALA A 642 52.65 -47.40 10.68
C ALA A 642 53.91 -48.27 10.85
N MET A 643 55.08 -47.64 10.98
CA MET A 643 56.36 -48.32 11.24
C MET A 643 56.46 -48.85 12.67
N LEU A 644 55.90 -48.16 13.67
CA LEU A 644 55.82 -48.61 15.06
C LEU A 644 54.88 -49.81 15.19
N PHE A 645 53.71 -49.78 14.54
CA PHE A 645 52.78 -50.91 14.50
C PHE A 645 53.35 -52.09 13.70
N ALA A 646 54.00 -51.84 12.55
CA ALA A 646 54.70 -52.89 11.80
C ALA A 646 55.87 -53.48 12.62
N GLY A 647 56.61 -52.66 13.35
CA GLY A 647 57.65 -53.07 14.29
C GLY A 647 57.10 -53.92 15.44
N LEU A 648 55.99 -53.53 16.05
CA LEU A 648 55.31 -54.30 17.11
C LEU A 648 54.74 -55.62 16.59
N VAL A 649 54.22 -55.66 15.36
CA VAL A 649 53.78 -56.91 14.70
C VAL A 649 54.98 -57.83 14.44
N LEU A 650 56.11 -57.31 13.96
CA LEU A 650 57.35 -58.07 13.78
C LEU A 650 57.90 -58.61 15.10
N VAL A 651 57.85 -57.82 16.18
CA VAL A 651 58.23 -58.26 17.53
C VAL A 651 57.27 -59.32 18.07
N GLY A 652 55.95 -59.19 17.82
CA GLY A 652 54.96 -60.21 18.16
C GLY A 652 55.17 -61.54 17.41
N VAL A 653 55.50 -61.49 16.12
CA VAL A 653 55.84 -62.67 15.31
C VAL A 653 57.15 -63.31 15.78
N ALA A 654 58.15 -62.50 16.16
CA ALA A 654 59.41 -62.98 16.74
C ALA A 654 59.21 -63.62 18.13
N ALA A 655 58.36 -63.04 18.99
CA ALA A 655 58.01 -63.58 20.29
C ALA A 655 57.22 -64.90 20.19
N ARG A 656 56.32 -65.03 19.20
CA ARG A 656 55.59 -66.27 18.90
C ARG A 656 56.48 -67.37 18.32
N ARG A 657 57.59 -67.01 17.66
CA ARG A 657 58.63 -67.98 17.23
C ARG A 657 59.49 -68.49 18.38
N ARG A 658 59.63 -67.75 19.49
CA ARG A 658 60.40 -68.16 20.67
C ARG A 658 59.65 -69.09 21.65
N THR A 659 58.34 -69.27 21.48
CA THR A 659 57.51 -70.19 22.29
C THR A 659 57.31 -71.57 21.65
N LYS A 660 58.02 -71.85 20.54
CA LYS A 660 58.13 -73.18 19.93
C LYS A 660 59.60 -73.64 19.92
N VAL A 661 60.18 -73.84 21.11
CA VAL A 661 61.28 -74.77 21.37
C VAL A 661 61.00 -75.42 22.71
#